data_AF-A0A534DN00-F1
#
_entry.id   AF-A0A534DN00-F1
#
_cell.length_a   1.000
_cell.length_b   1.000
_cell.length_c   1.000
_cell.angle_alpha   90.00
_cell.angle_beta   90.00
_cell.angle_gamma   90.00
#
_symmetry.space_group_name_H-M   'P 1'
#
loop_
_entity.id
_entity.type
_entity.pdbx_description
1 polymer ?
#
loop_
_entity_poly.entity_id
_entity_poly.type
_entity_poly.pdbx_seq_one_letter_code
_entity_poly.pdbx_strand_id
1 'polypeptide(L)'
;MKSRGLQGVDGAETEQLALAEHSYLVPAYNPANGEAAWYPVAALLRHRAPDRMFRVSTTCGRSISVTAGHNFWVLREGRPTRVRTEDIRSCDLLPVPEALGALSEGLRELDILPYLADTQLSVHAEVPILQYLAVAGSAQFASTIATCGLQPGRKLYAIRRGLRGSGLRVRHFLRLLSATSNLGGRCSEARVFVGGKKVACRLPARLPLSDAVLALLGYYIAEGNAQAKCIIISNHHGIIRKNIEASLNELGLPFFVRRSSDYQISSMALRSLLVKLCGSKASCKRLPDFWPQLSDRSLAVLLRAYFDGDGTVGYGGEVVAATASDDLASELAYALKRFAIHARLRKAWKRATNSQHAGRVYSHVVVSGQADLRRYAEHIGFDHPQKLARLRGLLCRHADTNVDVVAVEPAALRSLRSGVGLSMKTLARLSGCSRPMLSLVESGLRRPSRRLLSRVLHALASRYRNVVVSDFSWWIQWRAMHALCVVRWTRVSSVEPIDYLHPYVYDLSVPGPQTFLSGRGGMFVHNTYTVASVIQRVQRPTMVLAHNKTLAAQLYGEFRGFFPHNAVEYFVSYYDYYQPEAYVPSSDTYIEKDASVNEHIEQMRLSATKALLERSDSIIVATVSSIYGLGDPKAYLAMVLHLKRGDRLDQRSLLRRLAEMQYTRNELDLTQGTYRVRGDVIDIFPAESEREAVRVELFDDTIDSLTLFDPLTGAIGRKVPRFTVYPGTHYVTPRDRLVGAVDQIRDDLRVRLQELREAGRLVEAQRLEQRTRFDIEMIKEVGYCAGIENYSRYLSGRAPGEPPPCLFDYLPGKALLIVDESHQTIPQLGAMYRGDRSRKEVLVEYGFRLPSALDNRPLKFEEWEQLAPQMIFVSATPGGYEAKHSSQVVEQVVRPTGLVDPEVEVRPVATQVDDVLSEIRLCAARGERVLITTLTKRMAEDLTDYLSEHDVRVRYLHADIETVERTEIIRDLRLGKFDVLVGINLLREGLDLPEVALVAILDADKEGFLRSDNSLIQTIGRAARNLHARAIMYADRVTGSMQRAIDETNRRRRKQLEYNVRHGITPRGIQKAVTDIMEGARAVAPAPAQKRGGRSRAPADLRPEALVKEIKKLETEMYRRARNLEFEDAARLRDEIEQLKQLELGFPSPVTQT
;
A
#
# COMPACT_ATOMS: atom_id res chain seq x y z
N MET A 1 12.24 -27.44 14.58
CA MET A 1 13.21 -27.30 15.68
C MET A 1 12.47 -27.43 17.01
N LYS A 2 12.86 -28.39 17.86
CA LYS A 2 12.41 -28.46 19.26
C LYS A 2 13.51 -27.88 20.16
N SER A 3 13.10 -26.92 20.98
CA SER A 3 13.65 -26.56 22.30
C SER A 3 15.16 -26.57 22.48
N ARG A 4 15.76 -25.37 22.47
CA ARG A 4 16.76 -25.00 23.47
C ARG A 4 16.35 -23.67 24.08
N GLY A 5 16.10 -23.70 25.38
CA GLY A 5 15.68 -22.54 26.16
C GLY A 5 16.80 -21.50 26.27
N LEU A 6 16.40 -20.26 26.10
CA LEU A 6 17.01 -19.10 26.73
C LEU A 6 15.86 -18.43 27.50
N GLN A 7 15.93 -18.50 28.83
CA GLN A 7 15.13 -17.68 29.72
C GLN A 7 15.64 -16.24 29.63
N GLY A 8 14.70 -15.28 29.53
CA GLY A 8 14.93 -13.85 29.73
C GLY A 8 15.02 -13.01 28.46
N VAL A 9 13.86 -12.54 27.97
CA VAL A 9 13.43 -11.11 27.87
C VAL A 9 11.93 -11.15 27.49
N ASP A 10 11.04 -11.21 28.49
CA ASP A 10 9.61 -10.95 28.29
C ASP A 10 9.41 -9.44 28.21
N GLY A 11 9.01 -8.92 27.03
CA GLY A 11 8.74 -7.49 26.87
C GLY A 11 8.40 -6.98 25.46
N ALA A 12 8.57 -7.78 24.40
CA ALA A 12 8.21 -7.36 23.03
C ALA A 12 6.92 -8.03 22.56
N GLU A 13 5.87 -7.25 22.30
CA GLU A 13 4.59 -7.74 21.72
C GLU A 13 4.72 -8.23 20.26
N THR A 14 5.82 -7.90 19.59
CA THR A 14 6.13 -8.28 18.20
C THR A 14 7.62 -8.61 18.07
N GLU A 15 7.95 -9.77 17.54
CA GLU A 15 9.31 -10.24 17.27
C GLU A 15 9.50 -10.49 15.77
N GLN A 16 10.54 -9.92 15.17
CA GLN A 16 10.97 -10.30 13.83
C GLN A 16 11.80 -11.58 13.90
N LEU A 17 11.39 -12.61 13.19
CA LEU A 17 12.10 -13.89 13.16
C LEU A 17 13.20 -13.87 12.10
N ALA A 18 14.37 -14.41 12.46
CA ALA A 18 15.47 -14.59 11.53
C ALA A 18 15.06 -15.58 10.42
N LEU A 19 15.08 -15.11 9.17
CA LEU A 19 15.00 -15.95 7.98
C LEU A 19 16.42 -16.43 7.64
N ALA A 20 16.59 -17.71 7.30
CA ALA A 20 17.88 -18.21 6.84
C ALA A 20 18.32 -17.50 5.55
N GLU A 21 19.63 -17.28 5.38
CA GLU A 21 20.22 -16.61 4.21
C GLU A 21 19.74 -17.29 2.90
N HIS A 22 18.90 -16.54 2.17
CA HIS A 22 18.23 -16.81 0.89
C HIS A 22 16.95 -17.69 0.86
N SER A 23 15.95 -17.18 0.13
CA SER A 23 15.08 -17.88 -0.86
C SER A 23 13.57 -18.04 -0.58
N TYR A 24 12.96 -17.38 0.41
CA TYR A 24 11.50 -17.48 0.55
C TYR A 24 10.79 -16.57 -0.45
N LEU A 25 10.16 -17.18 -1.46
CA LEU A 25 9.25 -16.52 -2.39
C LEU A 25 7.80 -16.83 -1.99
N VAL A 26 6.93 -15.84 -2.11
CA VAL A 26 5.49 -15.99 -1.87
C VAL A 26 4.71 -15.41 -3.05
N PRO A 27 3.62 -16.04 -3.49
CA PRO A 27 2.75 -15.43 -4.48
C PRO A 27 2.10 -14.17 -3.89
N ALA A 28 2.07 -13.06 -4.62
CA ALA A 28 1.40 -11.83 -4.20
C ALA A 28 0.57 -11.25 -5.35
N TYR A 29 -0.47 -10.50 -5.00
CA TYR A 29 -1.37 -9.83 -5.94
C TYR A 29 -1.09 -8.34 -5.96
N ASN A 30 -0.78 -7.82 -7.15
CA ASN A 30 -0.61 -6.39 -7.36
C ASN A 30 -1.94 -5.81 -7.89
N PRO A 31 -2.69 -5.05 -7.06
CA PRO A 31 -3.97 -4.47 -7.46
C PRO A 31 -3.83 -3.43 -8.59
N ALA A 32 -2.64 -2.85 -8.79
CA ALA A 32 -2.42 -1.81 -9.78
C ALA A 32 -2.35 -2.33 -11.22
N ASN A 33 -1.88 -3.56 -11.43
CA ASN A 33 -1.84 -4.21 -12.74
C ASN A 33 -2.71 -5.47 -12.83
N GLY A 34 -3.30 -5.90 -11.71
CA GLY A 34 -4.14 -7.09 -11.62
C GLY A 34 -3.36 -8.41 -11.68
N GLU A 35 -2.03 -8.38 -11.62
CA GLU A 35 -1.20 -9.57 -11.77
C GLU A 35 -0.94 -10.27 -10.43
N ALA A 36 -0.83 -11.60 -10.51
CA ALA A 36 -0.36 -12.43 -9.41
C ALA A 36 0.97 -13.10 -9.81
N ALA A 37 2.03 -12.84 -9.06
CA ALA A 37 3.38 -13.36 -9.36
C ALA A 37 4.13 -13.75 -8.07
N TRP A 38 5.32 -14.34 -8.20
CA TRP A 38 6.19 -14.68 -7.06
C TRP A 38 7.02 -13.47 -6.62
N TYR A 39 6.95 -13.12 -5.34
CA TYR A 39 7.68 -12.00 -4.73
C TYR A 39 8.54 -12.48 -3.56
N PRO A 40 9.67 -11.82 -3.28
CA PRO A 40 10.54 -12.18 -2.17
C PRO A 40 9.93 -11.74 -0.84
N VAL A 41 10.06 -12.59 0.17
CA VAL A 41 9.72 -12.24 1.55
C VAL A 41 10.89 -11.48 2.16
N ALA A 42 10.65 -10.23 2.57
CA ALA A 42 11.67 -9.37 3.17
C ALA A 42 11.76 -9.56 4.69
N ALA A 43 10.64 -9.87 5.35
CA ALA A 43 10.61 -10.11 6.80
C ALA A 43 9.49 -11.08 7.18
N LEU A 44 9.71 -11.85 8.23
CA LEU A 44 8.70 -12.64 8.93
C LEU A 44 8.53 -12.06 10.33
N LEU A 45 7.32 -11.56 10.61
CA LEU A 45 6.95 -10.96 11.87
C LEU A 45 6.10 -11.94 12.69
N ARG A 46 6.34 -12.02 13.99
CA ARG A 46 5.56 -12.79 14.95
C ARG A 46 4.93 -11.83 15.94
N HIS A 47 3.60 -11.81 16.02
CA HIS A 47 2.84 -10.98 16.97
C HIS A 47 2.12 -11.88 17.97
N ARG A 48 1.87 -11.38 19.18
CA ARG A 48 0.94 -12.08 20.09
C ARG A 48 -0.45 -12.13 19.46
N ALA A 49 -1.10 -13.29 19.51
CA ALA A 49 -2.45 -13.43 18.98
C ALA A 49 -3.43 -12.61 19.84
N PRO A 50 -4.31 -11.80 19.24
CA PRO A 50 -5.37 -11.11 19.99
C PRO A 50 -6.44 -12.10 20.46
N ASP A 51 -7.23 -11.70 21.46
CA ASP A 51 -8.28 -12.53 22.05
C ASP A 51 -9.35 -12.96 21.03
N ARG A 52 -9.52 -12.19 19.95
CA ARG A 52 -10.53 -12.44 18.92
C ARG A 52 -9.90 -12.47 17.53
N MET A 53 -10.08 -13.61 16.85
CA MET A 53 -9.64 -13.84 15.48
C MET A 53 -10.84 -14.09 14.58
N PHE A 54 -10.68 -13.95 13.27
CA PHE A 54 -11.73 -14.14 12.28
C PHE A 54 -11.32 -15.18 11.25
N ARG A 55 -12.26 -16.04 10.85
CA ARG A 55 -12.13 -16.98 9.74
C ARG A 55 -12.94 -16.48 8.55
N VAL A 56 -12.24 -16.10 7.48
CA VAL A 56 -12.85 -15.79 6.19
C VAL A 56 -12.88 -17.06 5.35
N SER A 57 -14.06 -17.47 4.89
CA SER A 57 -14.26 -18.65 4.04
C SER A 57 -14.84 -18.21 2.69
N THR A 58 -14.55 -18.98 1.64
CA THR A 58 -15.02 -18.71 0.27
C THR A 58 -15.87 -19.86 -0.26
N THR A 59 -16.74 -19.57 -1.23
CA THR A 59 -17.63 -20.53 -1.90
C THR A 59 -16.91 -21.68 -2.62
N CYS A 60 -15.64 -21.52 -2.96
CA CYS A 60 -14.80 -22.57 -3.53
C CYS A 60 -14.06 -23.41 -2.48
N GLY A 61 -14.34 -23.18 -1.19
CA GLY A 61 -13.78 -23.92 -0.06
C GLY A 61 -12.40 -23.46 0.42
N ARG A 62 -11.93 -22.28 -0.02
CA ARG A 62 -10.72 -21.64 0.55
C ARG A 62 -11.08 -20.93 1.84
N SER A 63 -10.16 -20.89 2.80
CA SER A 63 -10.38 -20.18 4.06
C SER A 63 -9.10 -19.70 4.70
N ILE A 64 -9.10 -18.54 5.36
CA ILE A 64 -7.96 -18.01 6.11
C ILE A 64 -8.40 -17.55 7.50
N SER A 65 -7.49 -17.59 8.47
CA SER A 65 -7.70 -17.06 9.82
C SER A 65 -6.75 -15.89 10.06
N VAL A 66 -7.31 -14.74 10.41
CA VAL A 66 -6.61 -13.43 10.49
C VAL A 66 -7.19 -12.57 11.62
N THR A 67 -6.49 -11.49 11.97
CA THR A 67 -6.96 -10.50 12.95
C THR A 67 -8.05 -9.60 12.32
N ALA A 68 -8.87 -8.95 13.16
CA ALA A 68 -9.95 -8.06 12.70
C ALA A 68 -9.46 -6.94 11.75
N GLY A 69 -8.34 -6.32 12.11
CA GLY A 69 -7.74 -5.20 11.37
C GLY A 69 -6.95 -5.60 10.12
N HIS A 70 -6.86 -6.88 9.79
CA HIS A 70 -6.11 -7.32 8.61
C HIS A 70 -6.86 -6.96 7.33
N ASN A 71 -6.15 -6.46 6.32
CA ASN A 71 -6.73 -5.90 5.10
C ASN A 71 -6.75 -6.90 3.94
N PHE A 72 -7.85 -6.92 3.18
CA PHE A 72 -8.08 -7.70 1.96
C PHE A 72 -8.42 -6.79 0.78
N TRP A 73 -8.13 -7.25 -0.43
CA TRP A 73 -8.67 -6.68 -1.67
C TRP A 73 -9.93 -7.44 -2.07
N VAL A 74 -11.06 -6.76 -2.23
CA VAL A 74 -12.35 -7.30 -2.72
C VAL A 74 -12.78 -6.60 -4.01
N LEU A 75 -13.47 -7.28 -4.91
CA LEU A 75 -14.09 -6.68 -6.10
C LEU A 75 -15.50 -6.23 -5.76
N ARG A 76 -15.72 -4.91 -5.72
CA ARG A 76 -17.03 -4.26 -5.58
C ARG A 76 -17.27 -3.38 -6.81
N GLU A 77 -18.47 -3.46 -7.38
CA GLU A 77 -18.87 -2.62 -8.53
C GLU A 77 -17.90 -2.65 -9.73
N GLY A 78 -17.20 -3.77 -9.94
CA GLY A 78 -16.23 -3.91 -11.03
C GLY A 78 -14.85 -3.30 -10.76
N ARG A 79 -14.56 -2.84 -9.53
CA ARG A 79 -13.25 -2.29 -9.11
C ARG A 79 -12.68 -3.02 -7.89
N PRO A 80 -11.36 -3.29 -7.84
CA PRO A 80 -10.70 -3.79 -6.62
C PRO A 80 -10.66 -2.71 -5.53
N THR A 81 -11.19 -3.01 -4.35
CA THR A 81 -11.29 -2.13 -3.18
C THR A 81 -10.67 -2.79 -1.96
N ARG A 82 -9.94 -2.04 -1.15
CA ARG A 82 -9.33 -2.55 0.09
C ARG A 82 -10.32 -2.46 1.25
N VAL A 83 -10.48 -3.55 2.00
CA VAL A 83 -11.42 -3.65 3.15
C VAL A 83 -10.75 -4.37 4.32
N ARG A 84 -11.15 -4.07 5.55
CA ARG A 84 -10.72 -4.81 6.75
C ARG A 84 -11.46 -6.15 6.83
N THR A 85 -10.94 -7.08 7.63
CA THR A 85 -11.53 -8.42 7.76
C THR A 85 -12.99 -8.37 8.24
N GLU A 86 -13.27 -7.50 9.21
CA GLU A 86 -14.62 -7.35 9.77
C GLU A 86 -15.63 -6.70 8.80
N ASP A 87 -15.14 -5.96 7.80
CA ASP A 87 -15.96 -5.28 6.79
C ASP A 87 -16.24 -6.15 5.54
N ILE A 88 -15.70 -7.37 5.50
CA ILE A 88 -15.91 -8.30 4.39
C ILE A 88 -17.34 -8.85 4.43
N ARG A 89 -18.05 -8.70 3.30
CA ARG A 89 -19.42 -9.19 3.11
C ARG A 89 -19.43 -10.55 2.42
N SER A 90 -20.46 -11.37 2.68
CA SER A 90 -20.67 -12.68 2.02
C SER A 90 -21.00 -12.61 0.52
N CYS A 91 -21.11 -11.40 -0.04
CA CYS A 91 -21.22 -11.14 -1.47
C CYS A 91 -19.89 -10.69 -2.10
N ASP A 92 -18.89 -10.33 -1.30
CA ASP A 92 -17.61 -9.82 -1.79
C ASP A 92 -16.84 -10.89 -2.57
N LEU A 93 -16.11 -10.44 -3.58
CA LEU A 93 -15.34 -11.28 -4.48
C LEU A 93 -13.84 -11.07 -4.22
N LEU A 94 -13.14 -12.07 -3.74
CA LEU A 94 -11.70 -12.01 -3.47
C LEU A 94 -10.87 -12.46 -4.68
N PRO A 95 -9.72 -11.82 -4.96
CA PRO A 95 -8.82 -12.24 -6.02
C PRO A 95 -8.09 -13.52 -5.60
N VAL A 96 -7.95 -14.43 -6.57
CA VAL A 96 -7.20 -15.68 -6.46
C VAL A 96 -6.35 -15.81 -7.72
N PRO A 97 -5.08 -16.27 -7.63
CA PRO A 97 -4.24 -16.40 -8.81
C PRO A 97 -4.90 -17.33 -9.85
N GLU A 98 -4.84 -16.98 -11.13
CA GLU A 98 -5.26 -17.90 -12.20
C GLU A 98 -4.28 -19.07 -12.30
N ALA A 99 -2.98 -18.78 -12.27
CA ALA A 99 -1.90 -19.77 -12.25
C ALA A 99 -0.78 -19.35 -11.28
N LEU A 100 0.04 -20.31 -10.86
CA LEU A 100 1.29 -20.06 -10.14
C LEU A 100 2.46 -20.43 -11.05
N GLY A 101 3.39 -19.51 -11.30
CA GLY A 101 4.57 -19.79 -12.13
C GLY A 101 5.53 -20.81 -11.49
N ALA A 102 6.49 -21.31 -12.27
CA ALA A 102 7.57 -22.15 -11.76
C ALA A 102 8.63 -21.33 -10.99
N LEU A 103 9.27 -21.94 -9.99
CA LEU A 103 10.26 -21.28 -9.12
C LEU A 103 11.72 -21.46 -9.58
N SER A 104 12.05 -22.52 -10.34
CA SER A 104 13.43 -22.83 -10.79
C SER A 104 13.45 -23.79 -11.98
N GLU A 105 14.65 -24.07 -12.53
CA GLU A 105 14.93 -25.02 -13.63
C GLU A 105 14.55 -26.49 -13.32
N GLY A 106 14.01 -26.76 -12.13
CA GLY A 106 13.50 -28.06 -11.71
C GLY A 106 14.52 -28.85 -10.91
N LEU A 107 14.22 -29.09 -9.63
CA LEU A 107 15.00 -29.94 -8.74
C LEU A 107 15.06 -31.38 -9.29
N ARG A 108 16.27 -31.87 -9.60
CA ARG A 108 16.49 -33.21 -10.16
C ARG A 108 17.03 -34.22 -9.15
N GLU A 109 17.63 -33.76 -8.06
CA GLU A 109 18.13 -34.61 -6.98
C GLU A 109 17.83 -33.99 -5.62
N LEU A 110 17.58 -34.84 -4.62
CA LEU A 110 17.29 -34.45 -3.25
C LEU A 110 18.39 -34.94 -2.30
N ASP A 111 18.98 -34.04 -1.52
CA ASP A 111 19.77 -34.46 -0.36
C ASP A 111 18.85 -34.96 0.75
N ILE A 112 18.89 -36.26 1.02
CA ILE A 112 18.00 -36.89 2.01
C ILE A 112 18.60 -36.91 3.42
N LEU A 113 19.89 -36.56 3.60
CA LEU A 113 20.54 -36.58 4.91
C LEU A 113 19.93 -35.59 5.90
N PRO A 114 19.60 -34.33 5.53
CA PRO A 114 18.93 -33.39 6.44
C PRO A 114 17.61 -33.93 6.98
N TYR A 115 16.79 -34.58 6.15
CA TYR A 115 15.51 -35.17 6.56
C TYR A 115 15.67 -36.35 7.52
N LEU A 116 16.83 -37.01 7.50
CA LEU A 116 17.13 -38.21 8.28
C LEU A 116 18.03 -37.94 9.48
N ALA A 117 18.39 -36.67 9.76
CA ALA A 117 19.33 -36.29 10.82
C ALA A 117 18.91 -36.79 12.21
N ASP A 118 17.61 -36.78 12.51
CA ASP A 118 17.05 -37.20 13.80
C ASP A 118 16.87 -38.73 13.93
N THR A 119 17.23 -39.50 12.90
CA THR A 119 17.05 -40.95 12.88
C THR A 119 18.26 -41.70 13.45
N GLN A 120 18.07 -42.98 13.76
CA GLN A 120 19.16 -43.89 14.16
C GLN A 120 19.88 -44.54 12.96
N LEU A 121 19.64 -44.05 11.74
CA LEU A 121 20.25 -44.58 10.52
C LEU A 121 21.73 -44.19 10.43
N SER A 122 22.50 -44.97 9.68
CA SER A 122 23.92 -44.73 9.45
C SER A 122 24.20 -44.41 7.98
N VAL A 123 25.12 -43.48 7.76
CA VAL A 123 25.71 -43.11 6.48
C VAL A 123 26.95 -43.96 6.26
N HIS A 124 27.03 -44.56 5.08
CA HIS A 124 28.11 -45.38 4.58
C HIS A 124 28.83 -44.59 3.49
N ALA A 125 30.00 -44.06 3.84
CA ALA A 125 30.79 -43.11 3.06
C ALA A 125 32.28 -43.47 3.15
N GLU A 126 32.61 -44.76 3.14
CA GLU A 126 33.96 -45.27 3.37
C GLU A 126 34.97 -44.70 2.37
N VAL A 127 34.61 -44.64 1.08
CA VAL A 127 35.46 -44.11 -0.01
C VAL A 127 35.83 -42.62 0.17
N PRO A 128 34.88 -41.67 0.26
CA PRO A 128 35.22 -40.26 0.37
C PRO A 128 35.92 -39.93 1.69
N ILE A 129 35.62 -40.66 2.78
CA ILE A 129 36.34 -40.50 4.05
C ILE A 129 37.80 -40.92 3.91
N LEU A 130 38.09 -42.07 3.30
CA LEU A 130 39.46 -42.54 3.12
C LEU A 130 40.27 -41.63 2.18
N GLN A 131 39.66 -41.12 1.11
CA GLN A 131 40.28 -40.16 0.21
C GLN A 131 40.61 -38.84 0.91
N TYR A 132 39.71 -38.32 1.76
CA TYR A 132 39.99 -37.14 2.57
C TYR A 132 41.13 -37.38 3.56
N LEU A 133 41.13 -38.51 4.25
CA LEU A 133 42.16 -38.88 5.22
C LEU A 133 43.56 -39.04 4.60
N ALA A 134 43.63 -39.47 3.33
CA ALA A 134 44.90 -39.61 2.61
C ALA A 134 45.58 -38.25 2.34
N VAL A 135 44.81 -37.17 2.27
CA VAL A 135 45.30 -35.83 1.94
C VAL A 135 45.41 -34.94 3.18
N ALA A 136 44.36 -34.90 4.01
CA ALA A 136 44.27 -34.00 5.17
C ALA A 136 44.79 -34.63 6.48
N GLY A 137 45.21 -35.91 6.44
CA GLY A 137 45.59 -36.67 7.63
C GLY A 137 44.38 -37.03 8.51
N SER A 138 44.65 -37.71 9.63
CA SER A 138 43.59 -38.25 10.51
C SER A 138 43.18 -37.36 11.68
N ALA A 139 43.89 -36.25 11.91
CA ALA A 139 43.72 -35.41 13.10
C ALA A 139 42.32 -34.75 13.18
N GLN A 140 41.88 -34.08 12.12
CA GLN A 140 40.58 -33.38 12.07
C GLN A 140 39.38 -34.33 12.08
N PHE A 141 39.53 -35.50 11.43
CA PHE A 141 38.55 -36.58 11.54
C PHE A 141 38.50 -37.11 12.99
N ALA A 142 39.65 -37.39 13.60
CA ALA A 142 39.71 -37.95 14.94
C ALA A 142 39.11 -37.01 16.00
N SER A 143 39.41 -35.70 15.91
CA SER A 143 38.83 -34.69 16.81
C SER A 143 37.30 -34.60 16.66
N THR A 144 36.80 -34.56 15.42
CA THR A 144 35.35 -34.48 15.15
C THR A 144 34.60 -35.75 15.59
N ILE A 145 35.22 -36.93 15.43
CA ILE A 145 34.63 -38.19 15.89
C ILE A 145 34.66 -38.30 17.42
N ALA A 146 35.73 -37.82 18.08
CA ALA A 146 35.83 -37.78 19.53
C ALA A 146 34.77 -36.87 20.17
N THR A 147 34.50 -35.69 19.60
CA THR A 147 33.43 -34.78 20.07
C THR A 147 32.01 -35.37 19.90
N CYS A 148 31.87 -36.40 19.07
CA CYS A 148 30.63 -37.18 18.95
C CYS A 148 30.53 -38.34 19.97
N GLY A 149 31.49 -38.48 20.89
CA GLY A 149 31.55 -39.53 21.91
C GLY A 149 31.91 -40.91 21.37
N LEU A 150 32.61 -40.98 20.23
CA LEU A 150 33.03 -42.23 19.59
C LEU A 150 34.55 -42.38 19.65
N GLN A 151 35.02 -43.62 19.82
CA GLN A 151 36.45 -43.96 19.81
C GLN A 151 37.03 -43.84 18.38
N PRO A 152 37.87 -42.83 18.07
CA PRO A 152 38.25 -42.54 16.69
C PRO A 152 39.09 -43.65 16.05
N GLY A 153 40.06 -44.22 16.79
CA GLY A 153 40.93 -45.28 16.28
C GLY A 153 40.16 -46.55 15.88
N ARG A 154 39.24 -47.01 16.74
CA ARG A 154 38.35 -48.16 16.44
C ARG A 154 37.46 -47.88 15.24
N LYS A 155 36.96 -46.65 15.10
CA LYS A 155 36.09 -46.25 14.00
C LYS A 155 36.85 -46.19 12.67
N LEU A 156 38.03 -45.60 12.68
CA LEU A 156 38.94 -45.50 11.54
C LEU A 156 39.37 -46.90 11.06
N TYR A 157 39.68 -47.80 11.99
CA TYR A 157 40.01 -49.20 11.70
C TYR A 157 38.84 -49.91 11.00
N ALA A 158 37.61 -49.75 11.51
CA ALA A 158 36.42 -50.35 10.90
C ALA A 158 36.14 -49.80 9.50
N ILE A 159 36.38 -48.49 9.25
CA ILE A 159 36.24 -47.87 7.93
C ILE A 159 37.31 -48.39 6.95
N ARG A 160 38.60 -48.44 7.36
CA ARG A 160 39.72 -48.94 6.53
C ARG A 160 39.57 -50.40 6.11
N ARG A 161 39.02 -51.23 7.00
CA ARG A 161 38.87 -52.69 6.79
C ARG A 161 37.47 -53.08 6.28
N GLY A 162 36.57 -52.14 6.05
CA GLY A 162 35.19 -52.42 5.60
C GLY A 162 34.39 -53.28 6.58
N LEU A 163 34.69 -53.21 7.89
CA LEU A 163 34.12 -54.09 8.90
C LEU A 163 32.71 -53.67 9.33
N ARG A 164 31.98 -54.60 9.95
CA ARG A 164 30.69 -54.30 10.60
C ARG A 164 30.85 -53.14 11.59
N GLY A 165 30.13 -52.04 11.34
CA GLY A 165 30.20 -50.83 12.14
C GLY A 165 30.97 -49.67 11.51
N SER A 166 31.35 -49.75 10.23
CA SER A 166 31.96 -48.66 9.46
C SER A 166 31.09 -47.38 9.38
N GLY A 167 29.77 -47.53 9.19
CA GLY A 167 28.86 -46.39 8.96
C GLY A 167 28.67 -45.44 10.16
N LEU A 168 28.55 -44.14 9.90
CA LEU A 168 28.39 -43.07 10.91
C LEU A 168 26.92 -42.67 11.05
N ARG A 169 26.41 -42.42 12.26
CA ARG A 169 25.03 -41.89 12.40
C ARG A 169 24.87 -40.61 11.59
N VAL A 170 23.70 -40.40 10.96
CA VAL A 170 23.46 -39.24 10.06
C VAL A 170 23.87 -37.92 10.70
N ARG A 171 23.42 -37.63 11.93
CA ARG A 171 23.82 -36.43 12.67
C ARG A 171 25.34 -36.29 12.90
N HIS A 172 26.07 -37.39 13.09
CA HIS A 172 27.53 -37.34 13.29
C HIS A 172 28.23 -37.13 11.95
N PHE A 173 27.70 -37.71 10.87
CA PHE A 173 28.21 -37.49 9.53
C PHE A 173 27.99 -36.04 9.05
N LEU A 174 26.82 -35.44 9.30
CA LEU A 174 26.58 -34.02 8.99
C LEU A 174 27.53 -33.08 9.77
N ARG A 175 27.82 -33.39 11.03
CA ARG A 175 28.85 -32.68 11.80
C ARG A 175 30.25 -32.83 11.19
N LEU A 176 30.58 -34.03 10.71
CA LEU A 176 31.83 -34.28 10.00
C LEU A 176 31.91 -33.47 8.70
N LEU A 177 30.84 -33.41 7.90
CA LEU A 177 30.81 -32.59 6.69
C LEU A 177 31.00 -31.10 7.01
N SER A 178 30.34 -30.59 8.05
CA SER A 178 30.50 -29.20 8.49
C SER A 178 31.93 -28.91 8.99
N ALA A 179 32.52 -29.82 9.76
CA ALA A 179 33.86 -29.63 10.33
C ALA A 179 35.00 -29.79 9.32
N THR A 180 34.76 -30.40 8.16
CA THR A 180 35.79 -30.75 7.15
C THR A 180 35.56 -30.08 5.80
N SER A 181 34.64 -29.11 5.72
CA SER A 181 34.23 -28.46 4.47
C SER A 181 33.84 -29.49 3.39
N ASN A 182 32.85 -30.33 3.73
CA ASN A 182 32.33 -31.40 2.87
C ASN A 182 33.39 -32.47 2.49
N LEU A 183 34.22 -32.88 3.47
CA LEU A 183 35.39 -33.75 3.25
C LEU A 183 36.36 -33.19 2.20
N GLY A 184 36.60 -31.88 2.25
CA GLY A 184 37.37 -31.14 1.24
C GLY A 184 36.79 -31.28 -0.17
N GLY A 185 35.47 -31.15 -0.30
CA GLY A 185 34.72 -31.26 -1.57
C GLY A 185 34.42 -32.68 -2.06
N ARG A 186 35.13 -33.70 -1.56
CA ARG A 186 35.09 -35.09 -2.08
C ARG A 186 33.79 -35.83 -1.83
N CYS A 187 32.96 -35.37 -0.88
CA CYS A 187 31.66 -36.00 -0.64
C CYS A 187 30.66 -35.76 -1.79
N SER A 188 30.89 -34.74 -2.63
CA SER A 188 30.02 -34.44 -3.77
C SER A 188 30.24 -35.39 -4.98
N GLU A 189 31.39 -36.06 -5.06
CA GLU A 189 31.79 -36.90 -6.21
C GLU A 189 31.61 -38.40 -5.94
N ALA A 190 31.36 -38.80 -4.69
CA ALA A 190 31.37 -40.19 -4.27
C ALA A 190 29.96 -40.76 -4.00
N ARG A 191 29.78 -42.06 -4.26
CA ARG A 191 28.54 -42.78 -3.92
C ARG A 191 28.40 -42.94 -2.41
N VAL A 192 27.54 -42.14 -1.79
CA VAL A 192 27.21 -42.19 -0.37
C VAL A 192 25.82 -42.80 -0.18
N PHE A 193 25.70 -43.74 0.76
CA PHE A 193 24.43 -44.43 1.05
C PHE A 193 24.01 -44.27 2.50
N VAL A 194 22.71 -44.18 2.76
CA VAL A 194 22.11 -44.12 4.09
C VAL A 194 21.17 -45.31 4.32
N GLY A 195 21.29 -45.95 5.47
CA GLY A 195 20.36 -47.01 5.84
C GLY A 195 20.81 -47.87 7.01
N GLY A 196 20.27 -49.09 7.05
CA GLY A 196 20.58 -50.08 8.07
C GLY A 196 21.71 -51.03 7.66
N LYS A 197 21.82 -52.14 8.41
CA LYS A 197 22.85 -53.16 8.20
C LYS A 197 22.76 -53.84 6.82
N LYS A 198 21.54 -54.07 6.31
CA LYS A 198 21.31 -54.71 5.00
C LYS A 198 21.59 -53.72 3.87
N VAL A 199 22.56 -54.04 3.01
CA VAL A 199 22.99 -53.19 1.88
C VAL A 199 21.84 -52.94 0.90
N ALA A 200 21.09 -53.99 0.54
CA ALA A 200 19.95 -53.90 -0.38
C ALA A 200 18.79 -53.00 0.09
N CYS A 201 18.79 -52.54 1.34
CA CYS A 201 17.74 -51.67 1.87
C CYS A 201 18.21 -50.22 2.08
N ARG A 202 19.42 -49.86 1.64
CA ARG A 202 19.99 -48.52 1.75
C ARG A 202 19.50 -47.65 0.59
N LEU A 203 19.44 -46.34 0.82
CA LEU A 203 19.15 -45.34 -0.20
C LEU A 203 20.40 -44.51 -0.51
N PRO A 204 20.56 -43.99 -1.73
CA PRO A 204 21.60 -43.00 -2.00
C PRO A 204 21.31 -41.71 -1.22
N ALA A 205 22.36 -41.08 -0.67
CA ALA A 205 22.24 -39.83 0.09
C ALA A 205 21.79 -38.64 -0.78
N ARG A 206 22.15 -38.67 -2.07
CA ARG A 206 21.58 -37.83 -3.13
C ARG A 206 20.58 -38.71 -3.89
N LEU A 207 19.30 -38.50 -3.64
CA LEU A 207 18.22 -39.28 -4.25
C LEU A 207 17.83 -38.65 -5.59
N PRO A 208 17.97 -39.35 -6.74
CA PRO A 208 17.47 -38.84 -8.00
C PRO A 208 15.95 -38.74 -7.98
N LEU A 209 15.42 -37.60 -8.41
CA LEU A 209 13.98 -37.34 -8.55
C LEU A 209 13.53 -37.68 -9.97
N SER A 210 13.75 -38.94 -10.38
CA SER A 210 13.25 -39.47 -11.64
C SER A 210 11.72 -39.56 -11.66
N ASP A 211 11.15 -39.71 -12.85
CA ASP A 211 9.70 -39.89 -13.02
C ASP A 211 9.20 -41.10 -12.18
N ALA A 212 9.97 -42.19 -12.10
CA ALA A 212 9.60 -43.36 -11.31
C ALA A 212 9.63 -43.08 -9.79
N VAL A 213 10.63 -42.35 -9.29
CA VAL A 213 10.71 -41.98 -7.86
C VAL A 213 9.56 -41.03 -7.49
N LEU A 214 9.27 -40.03 -8.33
CA LEU A 214 8.16 -39.09 -8.13
C LEU A 214 6.80 -39.79 -8.18
N ALA A 215 6.62 -40.75 -9.09
CA ALA A 215 5.41 -41.58 -9.13
C ALA A 215 5.26 -42.41 -7.85
N LEU A 216 6.34 -42.99 -7.33
CA LEU A 216 6.32 -43.72 -6.06
C LEU A 216 5.90 -42.82 -4.88
N LEU A 217 6.35 -41.56 -4.86
CA LEU A 217 5.88 -40.58 -3.86
C LEU A 217 4.37 -40.34 -4.01
N GLY A 218 3.87 -40.14 -5.24
CA GLY A 218 2.44 -39.95 -5.51
C GLY A 218 1.58 -41.13 -5.06
N TYR A 219 1.98 -42.36 -5.42
CA TYR A 219 1.28 -43.58 -4.98
C TYR A 219 1.35 -43.78 -3.46
N TYR A 220 2.48 -43.44 -2.82
CA TYR A 220 2.57 -43.47 -1.36
C TYR A 220 1.66 -42.43 -0.69
N ILE A 221 1.50 -41.24 -1.28
CA ILE A 221 0.61 -40.20 -0.74
C ILE A 221 -0.84 -40.66 -0.82
N ALA A 222 -1.25 -41.27 -1.94
CA ALA A 222 -2.61 -41.78 -2.13
C ALA A 222 -2.90 -43.02 -1.27
N GLU A 223 -2.19 -44.13 -1.51
CA GLU A 223 -2.56 -45.44 -0.96
C GLU A 223 -1.55 -46.00 0.05
N GLY A 224 -0.49 -45.23 0.34
CA GLY A 224 0.60 -45.68 1.19
C GLY A 224 0.33 -45.52 2.69
N ASN A 225 0.74 -46.52 3.48
CA ASN A 225 0.71 -46.48 4.94
C ASN A 225 2.07 -46.88 5.53
N ALA A 226 2.57 -46.09 6.48
CA ALA A 226 3.81 -46.41 7.19
C ALA A 226 3.55 -47.25 8.44
N GLN A 227 4.12 -48.46 8.48
CA GLN A 227 4.16 -49.30 9.68
C GLN A 227 5.48 -49.08 10.46
N ALA A 228 5.66 -49.83 11.54
CA ALA A 228 6.83 -49.69 12.41
C ALA A 228 8.16 -49.98 11.69
N LYS A 229 8.20 -50.97 10.80
CA LYS A 229 9.43 -51.44 10.12
C LYS A 229 9.37 -51.45 8.58
N CYS A 230 8.24 -51.12 8.00
CA CYS A 230 8.02 -51.15 6.56
C CYS A 230 7.00 -50.09 6.14
N ILE A 231 6.92 -49.84 4.84
CA ILE A 231 5.77 -49.17 4.21
C ILE A 231 4.94 -50.21 3.47
N ILE A 232 3.65 -49.95 3.37
CA ILE A 232 2.72 -50.73 2.56
C ILE A 232 2.07 -49.79 1.55
N ILE A 233 2.05 -50.19 0.28
CA ILE A 233 1.30 -49.52 -0.79
C ILE A 233 0.41 -50.59 -1.43
N SER A 234 -0.89 -50.32 -1.58
CA SER A 234 -1.85 -51.35 -1.98
C SER A 234 -2.70 -50.86 -3.15
N ASN A 235 -2.54 -51.47 -4.33
CA ASN A 235 -3.32 -51.14 -5.53
C ASN A 235 -3.69 -52.42 -6.30
N HIS A 236 -4.92 -52.53 -6.80
CA HIS A 236 -5.39 -53.71 -7.53
C HIS A 236 -5.18 -53.62 -9.04
N HIS A 237 -4.92 -52.44 -9.59
CA HIS A 237 -4.85 -52.23 -11.04
C HIS A 237 -3.47 -52.60 -11.62
N GLY A 238 -3.46 -53.39 -12.71
CA GLY A 238 -2.24 -53.97 -13.28
C GLY A 238 -1.17 -52.95 -13.73
N ILE A 239 -1.57 -51.83 -14.31
CA ILE A 239 -0.63 -50.79 -14.79
C ILE A 239 0.05 -50.06 -13.62
N ILE A 240 -0.72 -49.69 -12.60
CA ILE A 240 -0.19 -48.99 -11.42
C ILE A 240 0.80 -49.89 -10.67
N ARG A 241 0.48 -51.19 -10.57
CA ARG A 241 1.38 -52.20 -10.01
C ARG A 241 2.72 -52.27 -10.75
N LYS A 242 2.70 -52.32 -12.09
CA LYS A 242 3.93 -52.29 -12.90
C LYS A 242 4.74 -51.01 -12.66
N ASN A 243 4.09 -49.85 -12.52
CA ASN A 243 4.76 -48.59 -12.23
C ASN A 243 5.41 -48.62 -10.83
N ILE A 244 4.72 -49.10 -9.80
CA ILE A 244 5.26 -49.27 -8.44
C ILE A 244 6.49 -50.20 -8.46
N GLU A 245 6.38 -51.34 -9.15
CA GLU A 245 7.48 -52.30 -9.29
C GLU A 245 8.69 -51.69 -10.01
N ALA A 246 8.46 -50.97 -11.10
CA ALA A 246 9.52 -50.27 -11.83
C ALA A 246 10.24 -49.25 -10.93
N SER A 247 9.50 -48.45 -10.16
CA SER A 247 10.09 -47.49 -9.23
C SER A 247 10.91 -48.14 -8.11
N LEU A 248 10.44 -49.26 -7.56
CA LEU A 248 11.16 -50.00 -6.52
C LEU A 248 12.41 -50.67 -7.07
N ASN A 249 12.34 -51.21 -8.28
CA ASN A 249 13.47 -51.82 -8.98
C ASN A 249 14.54 -50.77 -9.33
N GLU A 250 14.15 -49.58 -9.79
CA GLU A 250 15.08 -48.47 -10.06
C GLU A 250 15.84 -48.04 -8.79
N LEU A 251 15.16 -48.01 -7.65
CA LEU A 251 15.79 -47.75 -6.35
C LEU A 251 16.58 -48.94 -5.79
N GLY A 252 16.56 -50.10 -6.46
CA GLY A 252 17.20 -51.33 -6.01
C GLY A 252 16.65 -51.87 -4.69
N LEU A 253 15.39 -51.56 -4.36
CA LEU A 253 14.79 -51.91 -3.07
C LEU A 253 13.99 -53.22 -3.14
N PRO A 254 14.25 -54.18 -2.24
CA PRO A 254 13.48 -55.41 -2.19
C PRO A 254 12.08 -55.14 -1.62
N PHE A 255 11.08 -55.79 -2.23
CA PHE A 255 9.70 -55.76 -1.79
C PHE A 255 9.08 -57.16 -1.79
N PHE A 256 8.02 -57.32 -1.00
CA PHE A 256 7.23 -58.54 -0.94
C PHE A 256 5.77 -58.22 -1.29
N VAL A 257 5.20 -58.96 -2.22
CA VAL A 257 3.78 -58.82 -2.59
C VAL A 257 2.95 -59.78 -1.75
N ARG A 258 2.04 -59.25 -0.94
CA ARG A 258 1.12 -60.06 -0.11
C ARG A 258 -0.07 -60.54 -0.96
N ARG A 259 -0.83 -61.52 -0.44
CA ARG A 259 -2.01 -62.11 -1.13
C ARG A 259 -3.09 -61.09 -1.54
N SER A 260 -3.13 -59.92 -0.91
CA SER A 260 -4.08 -58.84 -1.18
C SER A 260 -3.62 -57.81 -2.23
N SER A 261 -2.52 -58.07 -2.95
CA SER A 261 -1.84 -57.10 -3.83
C SER A 261 -1.15 -55.93 -3.09
N ASP A 262 -0.89 -56.09 -1.79
CA ASP A 262 -0.14 -55.12 -0.99
C ASP A 262 1.37 -55.30 -1.22
N TYR A 263 2.05 -54.21 -1.59
CA TYR A 263 3.51 -54.16 -1.66
C TYR A 263 4.07 -53.79 -0.28
N GLN A 264 4.75 -54.73 0.38
CA GLN A 264 5.47 -54.50 1.62
C GLN A 264 6.94 -54.21 1.33
N ILE A 265 7.39 -52.98 1.62
CA ILE A 265 8.78 -52.55 1.43
C ILE A 265 9.46 -52.36 2.78
N SER A 266 10.42 -53.23 3.10
CA SER A 266 11.07 -53.30 4.42
C SER A 266 12.36 -52.49 4.50
N SER A 267 12.35 -51.26 3.99
CA SER A 267 13.46 -50.30 4.09
C SER A 267 13.17 -49.24 5.15
N MET A 268 13.97 -49.21 6.22
CA MET A 268 13.88 -48.17 7.25
C MET A 268 14.30 -46.78 6.73
N ALA A 269 15.20 -46.74 5.74
CA ALA A 269 15.62 -45.50 5.10
C ALA A 269 14.45 -44.87 4.33
N LEU A 270 13.83 -45.65 3.42
CA LEU A 270 12.68 -45.19 2.64
C LEU A 270 11.49 -44.86 3.56
N ARG A 271 11.18 -45.72 4.54
CA ARG A 271 10.10 -45.47 5.50
C ARG A 271 10.30 -44.16 6.25
N SER A 272 11.50 -43.89 6.77
CA SER A 272 11.75 -42.68 7.56
C SER A 272 11.71 -41.43 6.70
N LEU A 273 12.21 -41.53 5.47
CA LEU A 273 12.15 -40.46 4.48
C LEU A 273 10.71 -40.13 4.10
N LEU A 274 9.92 -41.11 3.67
CA LEU A 274 8.51 -40.91 3.28
C LEU A 274 7.64 -40.40 4.41
N VAL A 275 7.85 -40.88 5.65
CA VAL A 275 7.13 -40.35 6.82
C VAL A 275 7.45 -38.88 7.06
N LYS A 276 8.71 -38.46 6.85
CA LYS A 276 9.10 -37.06 7.01
C LYS A 276 8.63 -36.16 5.87
N LEU A 277 8.73 -36.63 4.63
CA LEU A 277 8.32 -35.87 3.46
C LEU A 277 6.80 -35.78 3.32
N CYS A 278 6.12 -36.92 3.44
CA CYS A 278 4.73 -37.08 2.98
C CYS A 278 3.75 -37.50 4.09
N GLY A 279 4.21 -37.70 5.33
CA GLY A 279 3.38 -38.15 6.44
C GLY A 279 3.18 -39.67 6.52
N SER A 280 2.67 -40.15 7.66
CA SER A 280 2.60 -41.58 7.99
C SER A 280 1.25 -42.25 7.70
N LYS A 281 0.14 -41.54 7.91
CA LYS A 281 -1.24 -42.02 7.78
C LYS A 281 -2.06 -41.03 6.95
N ALA A 282 -3.20 -41.47 6.41
CA ALA A 282 -4.08 -40.69 5.54
C ALA A 282 -4.41 -39.27 6.06
N SER A 283 -4.69 -39.13 7.37
CA SER A 283 -5.08 -37.84 7.96
C SER A 283 -3.94 -36.83 8.16
N CYS A 284 -2.69 -37.26 7.99
CA CYS A 284 -1.51 -36.39 8.08
C CYS A 284 -0.66 -36.45 6.82
N LYS A 285 -1.23 -36.95 5.70
CA LYS A 285 -0.54 -36.93 4.41
C LYS A 285 -0.36 -35.49 3.94
N ARG A 286 0.69 -35.27 3.17
CA ARG A 286 1.05 -33.98 2.57
C ARG A 286 1.92 -34.19 1.33
N LEU A 287 1.95 -33.21 0.44
CA LEU A 287 2.94 -33.14 -0.62
C LEU A 287 4.34 -32.92 0.00
N PRO A 288 5.43 -33.44 -0.63
CA PRO A 288 6.79 -33.17 -0.17
C PRO A 288 7.06 -31.66 -0.16
N ASP A 289 7.72 -31.13 0.85
CA ASP A 289 8.01 -29.69 0.99
C ASP A 289 8.82 -29.09 -0.18
N PHE A 290 9.58 -29.91 -0.90
CA PHE A 290 10.29 -29.52 -2.12
C PHE A 290 9.41 -29.50 -3.39
N TRP A 291 8.12 -29.87 -3.35
CA TRP A 291 7.25 -29.87 -4.53
C TRP A 291 7.26 -28.54 -5.31
N PRO A 292 7.38 -27.33 -4.69
CA PRO A 292 7.43 -26.08 -5.43
C PRO A 292 8.71 -25.93 -6.27
N GLN A 293 9.78 -26.68 -5.97
CA GLN A 293 11.04 -26.64 -6.71
C GLN A 293 11.08 -27.62 -7.89
N LEU A 294 10.08 -28.49 -8.04
CA LEU A 294 10.01 -29.44 -9.15
C LEU A 294 9.73 -28.72 -10.48
N SER A 295 10.18 -29.29 -11.60
CA SER A 295 9.70 -28.87 -12.92
C SER A 295 8.21 -29.18 -13.08
N ASP A 296 7.51 -28.49 -13.98
CA ASP A 296 6.09 -28.75 -14.21
C ASP A 296 5.84 -30.19 -14.69
N ARG A 297 6.75 -30.76 -15.49
CA ARG A 297 6.73 -32.18 -15.86
C ARG A 297 6.83 -33.08 -14.63
N SER A 298 7.84 -32.85 -13.79
CA SER A 298 8.10 -33.67 -12.58
C SER A 298 6.93 -33.59 -11.59
N LEU A 299 6.36 -32.40 -11.39
CA LEU A 299 5.19 -32.22 -10.55
C LEU A 299 3.96 -32.92 -11.14
N ALA A 300 3.77 -32.86 -12.47
CA ALA A 300 2.67 -33.55 -13.15
C ALA A 300 2.74 -35.06 -12.97
N VAL A 301 3.93 -35.67 -13.00
CA VAL A 301 4.12 -37.10 -12.72
C VAL A 301 3.70 -37.46 -11.30
N LEU A 302 4.14 -36.68 -10.30
CA LEU A 302 3.76 -36.88 -8.91
C LEU A 302 2.23 -36.78 -8.71
N LEU A 303 1.61 -35.73 -9.29
CA LEU A 303 0.17 -35.53 -9.20
C LEU A 303 -0.60 -36.63 -9.92
N ARG A 304 -0.18 -37.03 -11.12
CA ARG A 304 -0.81 -38.12 -11.89
C ARG A 304 -0.85 -39.40 -11.08
N ALA A 305 0.27 -39.80 -10.48
CA ALA A 305 0.33 -40.99 -9.64
C ALA A 305 -0.61 -40.90 -8.42
N TYR A 306 -0.69 -39.73 -7.77
CA TYR A 306 -1.66 -39.50 -6.69
C TYR A 306 -3.12 -39.65 -7.18
N PHE A 307 -3.48 -39.02 -8.29
CA PHE A 307 -4.84 -39.09 -8.85
C PHE A 307 -5.15 -40.47 -9.44
N ASP A 308 -4.17 -41.23 -9.93
CA ASP A 308 -4.35 -42.62 -10.34
C ASP A 308 -4.70 -43.54 -9.17
N GLY A 309 -4.22 -43.24 -7.96
CA GLY A 309 -4.69 -43.88 -6.72
C GLY A 309 -6.06 -43.34 -6.29
N ASP A 310 -6.07 -42.15 -5.68
CA ASP A 310 -7.21 -41.59 -4.95
C ASP A 310 -8.19 -40.76 -5.80
N GLY A 311 -7.82 -40.45 -7.04
CA GLY A 311 -8.64 -39.68 -7.97
C GLY A 311 -9.64 -40.53 -8.75
N THR A 312 -10.79 -39.96 -9.08
CA THR A 312 -11.77 -40.60 -9.97
C THR A 312 -12.45 -39.57 -10.86
N VAL A 313 -13.02 -40.03 -11.97
CA VAL A 313 -13.91 -39.23 -12.81
C VAL A 313 -15.34 -39.48 -12.32
N GLY A 314 -15.88 -38.50 -11.62
CA GLY A 314 -17.21 -38.54 -11.02
C GLY A 314 -18.34 -38.47 -12.04
N TYR A 315 -19.51 -39.01 -11.68
CA TYR A 315 -20.70 -39.02 -12.53
C TYR A 315 -21.22 -37.62 -12.89
N GLY A 316 -20.92 -36.62 -12.05
CA GLY A 316 -21.23 -35.20 -12.28
C GLY A 316 -20.39 -34.52 -13.37
N GLY A 317 -19.46 -35.24 -14.01
CA GLY A 317 -18.60 -34.66 -15.05
C GLY A 317 -17.41 -33.88 -14.51
N GLU A 318 -16.79 -34.41 -13.45
CA GLU A 318 -15.69 -33.77 -12.72
C GLU A 318 -14.61 -34.80 -12.35
N VAL A 319 -13.36 -34.35 -12.19
CA VAL A 319 -12.30 -35.15 -11.58
C VAL A 319 -12.28 -34.83 -10.08
N VAL A 320 -12.40 -35.84 -9.23
CA VAL A 320 -12.42 -35.67 -7.77
C VAL A 320 -11.43 -36.61 -7.10
N ALA A 321 -10.65 -36.08 -6.16
CA ALA A 321 -9.85 -36.87 -5.22
C ALA A 321 -10.32 -36.58 -3.80
N ALA A 322 -10.48 -37.63 -2.99
CA ALA A 322 -10.93 -37.50 -1.60
C ALA A 322 -9.78 -37.82 -0.64
N THR A 323 -9.51 -36.92 0.31
CA THR A 323 -8.46 -37.10 1.31
C THR A 323 -8.96 -36.80 2.72
N ALA A 324 -8.42 -37.52 3.71
CA ALA A 324 -8.67 -37.26 5.12
C ALA A 324 -7.78 -36.14 5.70
N SER A 325 -6.82 -35.64 4.91
CA SER A 325 -5.90 -34.55 5.28
C SER A 325 -6.33 -33.24 4.62
N ASP A 326 -6.65 -32.25 5.45
CA ASP A 326 -6.98 -30.89 4.98
C ASP A 326 -5.78 -30.18 4.39
N ASP A 327 -4.60 -30.44 4.95
CA ASP A 327 -3.34 -29.87 4.48
C ASP A 327 -3.02 -30.41 3.09
N LEU A 328 -3.16 -31.73 2.86
CA LEU A 328 -2.98 -32.30 1.53
C LEU A 328 -4.00 -31.74 0.53
N ALA A 329 -5.28 -31.62 0.92
CA ALA A 329 -6.29 -31.04 0.04
C ALA A 329 -5.93 -29.60 -0.38
N SER A 330 -5.44 -28.80 0.58
CA SER A 330 -4.96 -27.45 0.33
C SER A 330 -3.72 -27.43 -0.57
N GLU A 331 -2.70 -28.23 -0.27
CA GLU A 331 -1.47 -28.36 -1.06
C GLU A 331 -1.73 -28.84 -2.49
N LEU A 332 -2.67 -29.77 -2.69
CA LEU A 332 -3.11 -30.19 -4.04
C LEU A 332 -3.78 -29.05 -4.80
N ALA A 333 -4.61 -28.23 -4.14
CA ALA A 333 -5.20 -27.06 -4.77
C ALA A 333 -4.12 -26.02 -5.19
N TYR A 334 -3.06 -25.86 -4.39
CA TYR A 334 -1.89 -25.04 -4.76
C TYR A 334 -1.08 -25.65 -5.90
N ALA A 335 -0.81 -26.96 -5.87
CA ALA A 335 -0.04 -27.63 -6.91
C ALA A 335 -0.76 -27.63 -8.26
N LEU A 336 -2.08 -27.85 -8.28
CA LEU A 336 -2.91 -27.76 -9.49
C LEU A 336 -2.91 -26.37 -10.10
N LYS A 337 -2.78 -25.31 -9.28
CA LYS A 337 -2.65 -23.94 -9.76
C LYS A 337 -1.39 -23.71 -10.61
N ARG A 338 -0.35 -24.54 -10.47
CA ARG A 338 0.83 -24.51 -11.35
C ARG A 338 0.50 -24.75 -12.82
N PHE A 339 -0.53 -25.56 -13.07
CA PHE A 339 -1.02 -25.90 -14.42
C PHE A 339 -2.23 -25.04 -14.82
N ALA A 340 -2.43 -23.91 -14.14
CA ALA A 340 -3.64 -23.09 -14.21
C ALA A 340 -4.94 -23.87 -13.91
N ILE A 341 -4.90 -25.03 -13.26
CA ILE A 341 -6.10 -25.82 -12.98
C ILE A 341 -6.74 -25.29 -11.68
N HIS A 342 -8.00 -24.88 -11.76
CA HIS A 342 -8.74 -24.42 -10.57
C HIS A 342 -9.49 -25.56 -9.90
N ALA A 343 -8.99 -25.99 -8.74
CA ALA A 343 -9.69 -26.94 -7.88
C ALA A 343 -10.59 -26.23 -6.85
N ARG A 344 -11.74 -26.84 -6.59
CA ARG A 344 -12.64 -26.50 -5.49
C ARG A 344 -12.44 -27.49 -4.34
N LEU A 345 -12.47 -27.00 -3.12
CA LEU A 345 -12.43 -27.83 -1.92
C LEU A 345 -13.85 -27.99 -1.39
N ARG A 346 -14.28 -29.24 -1.18
CA ARG A 346 -15.59 -29.54 -0.58
C ARG A 346 -15.41 -30.47 0.60
N LYS A 347 -16.15 -30.24 1.68
CA LYS A 347 -16.24 -31.19 2.78
C LYS A 347 -17.38 -32.16 2.50
N ALA A 348 -17.10 -33.45 2.59
CA ALA A 348 -18.09 -34.51 2.45
C ALA A 348 -17.95 -35.49 3.60
N TRP A 349 -19.04 -35.75 4.31
CA TRP A 349 -19.07 -36.82 5.29
C TRP A 349 -19.19 -38.16 4.57
N LYS A 350 -18.31 -39.10 4.92
CA LYS A 350 -18.33 -40.46 4.37
C LYS A 350 -18.39 -41.46 5.51
N ARG A 351 -19.24 -42.47 5.35
CA ARG A 351 -19.31 -43.66 6.20
C ARG A 351 -19.32 -44.87 5.29
N ALA A 352 -18.40 -45.81 5.52
CA ALA A 352 -18.43 -47.07 4.80
C ALA A 352 -19.63 -47.89 5.28
N THR A 353 -20.49 -48.27 4.35
CA THR A 353 -21.76 -48.99 4.58
C THR A 353 -21.57 -50.33 5.30
N ASN A 354 -20.36 -50.91 5.25
CA ASN A 354 -20.03 -52.22 5.81
C ASN A 354 -19.06 -52.15 7.01
N SER A 355 -18.98 -51.01 7.72
CA SER A 355 -18.05 -50.85 8.86
C SER A 355 -18.73 -50.26 10.10
N GLN A 356 -18.29 -50.68 11.30
CA GLN A 356 -18.68 -50.05 12.58
C GLN A 356 -18.07 -48.64 12.78
N HIS A 357 -17.38 -48.09 11.78
CA HIS A 357 -16.77 -46.77 11.88
C HIS A 357 -17.84 -45.66 11.85
N ALA A 358 -17.74 -44.67 12.75
CA ALA A 358 -18.73 -43.59 12.93
C ALA A 358 -18.85 -42.60 11.74
N GLY A 359 -18.17 -42.90 10.62
CA GLY A 359 -17.98 -41.98 9.50
C GLY A 359 -16.98 -40.86 9.84
N ARG A 360 -16.43 -40.25 8.80
CA ARG A 360 -15.49 -39.13 8.94
C ARG A 360 -15.74 -38.12 7.83
N VAL A 361 -15.46 -36.84 8.12
CA VAL A 361 -15.46 -35.80 7.09
C VAL A 361 -14.17 -35.88 6.29
N TYR A 362 -14.30 -36.00 4.97
CA TYR A 362 -13.21 -35.96 4.01
C TYR A 362 -13.24 -34.64 3.24
N SER A 363 -12.06 -34.19 2.83
CA SER A 363 -11.89 -33.07 1.92
C SER A 363 -11.81 -33.61 0.49
N HIS A 364 -12.70 -33.13 -0.36
CA HIS A 364 -12.72 -33.43 -1.79
C HIS A 364 -12.06 -32.30 -2.56
N VAL A 365 -11.04 -32.64 -3.34
CA VAL A 365 -10.41 -31.76 -4.32
C VAL A 365 -11.10 -32.01 -5.66
N VAL A 366 -11.91 -31.05 -6.12
CA VAL A 366 -12.77 -31.19 -7.29
C VAL A 366 -12.28 -30.30 -8.41
N VAL A 367 -11.94 -30.89 -9.55
CA VAL A 367 -11.65 -30.23 -10.82
C VAL A 367 -12.84 -30.41 -11.74
N SER A 368 -13.51 -29.32 -12.08
CA SER A 368 -14.77 -29.32 -12.83
C SER A 368 -14.77 -28.21 -13.87
N GLY A 369 -15.52 -28.39 -14.95
CA GLY A 369 -15.61 -27.43 -16.05
C GLY A 369 -14.63 -27.75 -17.18
N GLN A 370 -15.07 -27.55 -18.42
CA GLN A 370 -14.36 -28.04 -19.61
C GLN A 370 -12.93 -27.49 -19.76
N ALA A 371 -12.68 -26.24 -19.39
CA ALA A 371 -11.34 -25.65 -19.50
C ALA A 371 -10.35 -26.29 -18.52
N ASP A 372 -10.73 -26.41 -17.25
CA ASP A 372 -9.90 -27.02 -16.21
C ASP A 372 -9.72 -28.53 -16.45
N LEU A 373 -10.75 -29.23 -16.95
CA LEU A 373 -10.67 -30.64 -17.35
C LEU A 373 -9.75 -30.88 -18.55
N ARG A 374 -9.72 -29.97 -19.53
CA ARG A 374 -8.78 -30.06 -20.67
C ARG A 374 -7.34 -29.88 -20.22
N ARG A 375 -7.07 -28.85 -19.42
CA ARG A 375 -5.74 -28.63 -18.81
C ARG A 375 -5.31 -29.81 -17.96
N TYR A 376 -6.25 -30.36 -17.17
CA TYR A 376 -6.01 -31.58 -16.40
C TYR A 376 -5.64 -32.75 -17.32
N ALA A 377 -6.40 -33.00 -18.39
CA ALA A 377 -6.11 -34.08 -19.34
C ALA A 377 -4.77 -33.91 -20.08
N GLU A 378 -4.42 -32.67 -20.41
CA GLU A 378 -3.20 -32.30 -21.14
C GLU A 378 -1.94 -32.44 -20.27
N HIS A 379 -1.97 -31.88 -19.06
CA HIS A 379 -0.78 -31.83 -18.21
C HIS A 379 -0.67 -33.00 -17.24
N ILE A 380 -1.78 -33.40 -16.61
CA ILE A 380 -1.77 -34.39 -15.51
C ILE A 380 -2.30 -35.75 -16.00
N GLY A 381 -3.53 -35.84 -16.48
CA GLY A 381 -4.11 -37.06 -17.03
C GLY A 381 -4.26 -38.20 -16.03
N PHE A 382 -4.35 -39.42 -16.57
CA PHE A 382 -4.38 -40.68 -15.83
C PHE A 382 -3.62 -41.72 -16.64
N ASP A 383 -2.82 -42.56 -15.99
CA ASP A 383 -2.29 -43.77 -16.61
C ASP A 383 -3.33 -44.91 -16.53
N HIS A 384 -4.31 -44.81 -15.62
CA HIS A 384 -5.41 -45.77 -15.53
C HIS A 384 -6.35 -45.69 -16.76
N PRO A 385 -6.45 -46.73 -17.62
CA PRO A 385 -7.14 -46.66 -18.92
C PRO A 385 -8.62 -46.33 -18.81
N GLN A 386 -9.34 -46.93 -17.83
CA GLN A 386 -10.76 -46.64 -17.63
C GLN A 386 -11.01 -45.20 -17.16
N LYS A 387 -10.17 -44.65 -16.26
CA LYS A 387 -10.26 -43.26 -15.81
C LYS A 387 -9.97 -42.31 -16.98
N LEU A 388 -8.95 -42.62 -17.78
CA LEU A 388 -8.60 -41.87 -18.99
C LEU A 388 -9.72 -41.90 -20.03
N ALA A 389 -10.34 -43.05 -20.29
CA ALA A 389 -11.47 -43.18 -21.22
C ALA A 389 -12.68 -42.34 -20.75
N ARG A 390 -13.01 -42.39 -19.44
CA ARG A 390 -14.06 -41.55 -18.87
C ARG A 390 -13.75 -40.07 -18.97
N LEU A 391 -12.51 -39.66 -18.68
CA LEU A 391 -12.07 -38.28 -18.83
C LEU A 391 -12.21 -37.82 -20.29
N ARG A 392 -11.75 -38.60 -21.26
CA ARG A 392 -11.91 -38.31 -22.70
C ARG A 392 -13.38 -38.17 -23.10
N GLY A 393 -14.26 -39.05 -22.61
CA GLY A 393 -15.70 -38.95 -22.84
C GLY A 393 -16.32 -37.65 -22.29
N LEU A 394 -15.81 -37.12 -21.17
CA LEU A 394 -16.24 -35.83 -20.63
C LEU A 394 -15.80 -34.64 -21.50
N LEU A 395 -14.64 -34.71 -22.13
CA LEU A 395 -14.10 -33.63 -22.97
C LEU A 395 -14.93 -33.38 -24.24
N CYS A 396 -15.75 -34.35 -24.65
CA CYS A 396 -16.68 -34.27 -25.78
C CYS A 396 -17.98 -33.51 -25.45
N ARG A 397 -18.26 -33.19 -24.18
CA ARG A 397 -19.47 -32.46 -23.77
C ARG A 397 -19.35 -30.95 -24.02
N HIS A 398 -20.48 -30.30 -24.31
CA HIS A 398 -20.54 -28.84 -24.46
C HIS A 398 -20.12 -28.12 -23.17
N ALA A 399 -19.42 -26.99 -23.32
CA ALA A 399 -18.89 -26.22 -22.21
C ALA A 399 -19.94 -25.31 -21.57
N ASP A 400 -20.25 -25.55 -20.30
CA ASP A 400 -20.97 -24.58 -19.47
C ASP A 400 -20.06 -23.39 -19.14
N THR A 401 -20.54 -22.18 -19.45
CA THR A 401 -19.77 -20.93 -19.36
C THR A 401 -20.05 -20.12 -18.09
N ASN A 402 -20.94 -20.59 -17.20
CA ASN A 402 -21.48 -19.82 -16.08
C ASN A 402 -20.65 -19.88 -14.77
N VAL A 403 -19.42 -20.39 -14.80
CA VAL A 403 -18.65 -20.74 -13.59
C VAL A 403 -17.47 -19.78 -13.31
N ASP A 404 -16.94 -19.13 -14.35
CA ASP A 404 -15.81 -18.20 -14.30
C ASP A 404 -16.28 -16.80 -14.70
N VAL A 405 -17.30 -16.27 -14.00
CA VAL A 405 -17.91 -14.99 -14.30
C VAL A 405 -17.13 -13.84 -13.66
N VAL A 406 -16.88 -12.79 -14.44
CA VAL A 406 -16.26 -11.55 -13.94
C VAL A 406 -17.38 -10.55 -13.69
N ALA A 407 -17.38 -9.94 -12.50
CA ALA A 407 -18.27 -8.83 -12.22
C ALA A 407 -17.71 -7.60 -12.95
N VAL A 408 -18.23 -7.32 -14.14
CA VAL A 408 -17.94 -6.11 -14.90
C VAL A 408 -19.10 -5.15 -14.83
N GLU A 409 -18.78 -3.87 -14.91
CA GLU A 409 -19.77 -2.81 -15.06
C GLU A 409 -20.36 -2.85 -16.49
N PRO A 410 -21.68 -3.06 -16.66
CA PRO A 410 -22.29 -3.22 -18.00
C PRO A 410 -22.14 -1.98 -18.89
N ALA A 411 -22.18 -0.79 -18.29
CA ALA A 411 -22.01 0.48 -18.97
C ALA A 411 -20.60 0.63 -19.56
N ALA A 412 -19.56 0.15 -18.87
CA ALA A 412 -18.18 0.23 -19.32
C ALA A 412 -17.92 -0.58 -20.60
N LEU A 413 -18.44 -1.81 -20.69
CA LEU A 413 -18.26 -2.63 -21.91
C LEU A 413 -18.98 -2.02 -23.12
N ARG A 414 -20.16 -1.44 -22.90
CA ARG A 414 -20.94 -0.73 -23.92
C ARG A 414 -20.22 0.54 -24.39
N SER A 415 -19.60 1.28 -23.46
CA SER A 415 -18.77 2.45 -23.75
C SER A 415 -17.58 2.10 -24.65
N LEU A 416 -16.80 1.06 -24.28
CA LEU A 416 -15.67 0.60 -25.08
C LEU A 416 -16.07 0.21 -26.50
N ARG A 417 -17.20 -0.50 -26.67
CA ARG A 417 -17.68 -0.85 -28.02
C ARG A 417 -18.01 0.37 -28.87
N SER A 418 -18.72 1.33 -28.29
CA SER A 418 -19.14 2.54 -29.00
C SER A 418 -17.94 3.42 -29.38
N GLY A 419 -16.92 3.50 -28.52
CA GLY A 419 -15.70 4.30 -28.76
C GLY A 419 -14.86 3.89 -29.97
N VAL A 420 -14.91 2.61 -30.38
CA VAL A 420 -14.25 2.11 -31.62
C VAL A 420 -15.20 1.98 -32.81
N GLY A 421 -16.41 2.58 -32.71
CA GLY A 421 -17.40 2.59 -33.79
C GLY A 421 -17.94 1.22 -34.17
N LEU A 422 -17.89 0.22 -33.27
CA LEU A 422 -18.38 -1.13 -33.57
C LEU A 422 -19.86 -1.28 -33.23
N SER A 423 -20.65 -1.74 -34.20
CA SER A 423 -22.00 -2.21 -33.90
C SER A 423 -21.94 -3.46 -33.01
N MET A 424 -22.97 -3.67 -32.16
CA MET A 424 -23.08 -4.87 -31.33
C MET A 424 -23.07 -6.16 -32.17
N LYS A 425 -23.65 -6.12 -33.37
CA LYS A 425 -23.61 -7.25 -34.32
C LYS A 425 -22.18 -7.53 -34.79
N THR A 426 -21.40 -6.49 -35.09
CA THR A 426 -20.02 -6.61 -35.54
C THR A 426 -19.11 -7.11 -34.42
N LEU A 427 -19.22 -6.56 -33.20
CA LEU A 427 -18.42 -7.01 -32.06
C LEU A 427 -18.76 -8.44 -31.67
N ALA A 428 -20.04 -8.83 -31.69
CA ALA A 428 -20.46 -10.21 -31.44
C ALA A 428 -19.80 -11.18 -32.44
N ARG A 429 -19.79 -10.83 -33.74
CA ARG A 429 -19.10 -11.62 -34.78
C ARG A 429 -17.59 -11.72 -34.54
N LEU A 430 -16.91 -10.59 -34.31
CA LEU A 430 -15.45 -10.55 -34.09
C LEU A 430 -15.01 -11.26 -32.81
N SER A 431 -15.81 -11.11 -31.75
CA SER A 431 -15.56 -11.77 -30.47
C SER A 431 -16.06 -13.22 -30.44
N GLY A 432 -16.71 -13.71 -31.51
CA GLY A 432 -17.27 -15.05 -31.68
C GLY A 432 -18.41 -15.43 -30.72
N CYS A 433 -19.21 -14.45 -30.29
CA CYS A 433 -20.40 -14.67 -29.45
C CYS A 433 -21.69 -14.26 -30.18
N SER A 434 -22.85 -14.66 -29.67
CA SER A 434 -24.13 -14.25 -30.27
C SER A 434 -24.48 -12.82 -29.86
N ARG A 435 -25.13 -12.05 -30.76
CA ARG A 435 -25.61 -10.70 -30.46
C ARG A 435 -26.50 -10.67 -29.20
N PRO A 436 -27.47 -11.60 -29.00
CA PRO A 436 -28.27 -11.63 -27.77
C PRO A 436 -27.43 -11.82 -26.51
N MET A 437 -26.37 -12.66 -26.56
CA MET A 437 -25.45 -12.80 -25.43
C MET A 437 -24.81 -11.45 -25.10
N LEU A 438 -24.18 -10.81 -26.09
CA LEU A 438 -23.50 -9.53 -25.88
C LEU A 438 -24.46 -8.45 -25.36
N SER A 439 -25.71 -8.45 -25.83
CA SER A 439 -26.78 -7.60 -25.33
C SER A 439 -27.11 -7.85 -23.85
N LEU A 440 -27.18 -9.11 -23.41
CA LEU A 440 -27.43 -9.47 -22.01
C LEU A 440 -26.27 -9.04 -21.10
N VAL A 441 -25.03 -9.09 -21.59
CA VAL A 441 -23.86 -8.60 -20.85
C VAL A 441 -23.83 -7.08 -20.76
N GLU A 442 -24.02 -6.39 -21.88
CA GLU A 442 -24.05 -4.92 -21.90
C GLU A 442 -25.26 -4.34 -21.15
N SER A 443 -26.33 -5.10 -20.92
CA SER A 443 -27.50 -4.70 -20.12
C SER A 443 -27.40 -5.11 -18.64
N GLY A 444 -26.34 -5.82 -18.24
CA GLY A 444 -26.15 -6.27 -16.86
C GLY A 444 -27.00 -7.47 -16.44
N LEU A 445 -27.87 -7.96 -17.33
CA LEU A 445 -28.71 -9.15 -17.11
C LEU A 445 -27.89 -10.44 -17.06
N ARG A 446 -26.64 -10.43 -17.57
CA ARG A 446 -25.71 -11.57 -17.49
C ARG A 446 -24.28 -11.11 -17.24
N ARG A 447 -23.56 -11.78 -16.33
CA ARG A 447 -22.12 -11.55 -16.15
C ARG A 447 -21.32 -12.36 -17.20
N PRO A 448 -20.35 -11.75 -17.90
CA PRO A 448 -19.55 -12.46 -18.89
C PRO A 448 -18.59 -13.42 -18.18
N SER A 449 -18.31 -14.56 -18.82
CA SER A 449 -17.15 -15.35 -18.42
C SER A 449 -15.86 -14.59 -18.71
N ARG A 450 -14.81 -14.83 -17.93
CA ARG A 450 -13.48 -14.21 -18.14
C ARG A 450 -12.94 -14.40 -19.55
N ARG A 451 -13.13 -15.60 -20.13
CA ARG A 451 -12.73 -15.93 -21.51
C ARG A 451 -13.54 -15.15 -22.55
N LEU A 452 -14.84 -15.01 -22.32
CA LEU A 452 -15.71 -14.24 -23.18
C LEU A 452 -15.34 -12.75 -23.12
N LEU A 453 -15.15 -12.22 -21.92
CA LEU A 453 -14.72 -10.85 -21.69
C LEU A 453 -13.35 -10.58 -22.35
N SER A 454 -12.36 -11.44 -22.15
CA SER A 454 -11.04 -11.32 -22.78
C SER A 454 -11.12 -11.34 -24.32
N ARG A 455 -11.96 -12.19 -24.93
CA ARG A 455 -12.20 -12.20 -26.39
C ARG A 455 -12.86 -10.92 -26.88
N VAL A 456 -13.84 -10.42 -26.14
CA VAL A 456 -14.53 -9.16 -26.46
C VAL A 456 -13.54 -8.01 -26.37
N LEU A 457 -12.76 -7.91 -25.30
CA LEU A 457 -11.71 -6.92 -25.11
C LEU A 457 -10.63 -7.03 -26.20
N HIS A 458 -10.18 -8.23 -26.57
CA HIS A 458 -9.21 -8.39 -27.65
C HIS A 458 -9.77 -7.91 -29.00
N ALA A 459 -11.00 -8.28 -29.36
CA ALA A 459 -11.65 -7.83 -30.58
C ALA A 459 -11.81 -6.30 -30.63
N LEU A 460 -12.10 -5.69 -29.48
CA LEU A 460 -12.15 -4.25 -29.27
C LEU A 460 -10.78 -3.60 -29.52
N ALA A 461 -9.71 -4.13 -28.91
CA ALA A 461 -8.35 -3.61 -29.05
C ALA A 461 -7.77 -3.77 -30.46
N SER A 462 -8.07 -4.89 -31.14
CA SER A 462 -7.66 -5.11 -32.54
C SER A 462 -8.30 -4.11 -33.48
N ARG A 463 -9.55 -3.68 -33.21
CA ARG A 463 -10.20 -2.62 -34.00
C ARG A 463 -9.61 -1.26 -33.69
N TYR A 464 -9.30 -0.97 -32.44
CA TYR A 464 -8.66 0.28 -32.01
C TYR A 464 -7.36 0.56 -32.78
N ARG A 465 -6.50 -0.45 -33.00
CA ARG A 465 -5.24 -0.27 -33.78
C ARG A 465 -5.44 0.26 -35.21
N ASN A 466 -6.64 0.10 -35.78
CA ASN A 466 -6.96 0.46 -37.15
C ASN A 466 -7.87 1.70 -37.25
N VAL A 467 -8.06 2.43 -36.15
CA VAL A 467 -8.86 3.66 -36.10
C VAL A 467 -7.98 4.72 -35.43
N VAL A 468 -7.88 5.92 -36.03
CA VAL A 468 -7.22 7.07 -35.38
C VAL A 468 -8.14 7.52 -34.24
N VAL A 469 -7.96 6.94 -33.06
CA VAL A 469 -8.67 7.30 -31.84
C VAL A 469 -7.68 8.06 -30.97
N SER A 470 -7.90 9.35 -30.80
CA SER A 470 -7.09 10.27 -29.97
C SER A 470 -7.41 10.18 -28.47
N ASP A 471 -8.30 9.27 -28.07
CA ASP A 471 -8.85 9.15 -26.71
C ASP A 471 -8.12 8.04 -25.90
N PHE A 472 -7.39 8.47 -24.86
CA PHE A 472 -6.61 7.62 -23.94
C PHE A 472 -7.51 6.90 -22.92
N SER A 473 -8.71 7.43 -22.65
CA SER A 473 -9.67 6.88 -21.67
C SER A 473 -10.26 5.55 -22.06
N TRP A 474 -10.35 5.30 -23.36
CA TRP A 474 -10.70 4.01 -23.89
C TRP A 474 -9.71 2.93 -23.45
N TRP A 475 -8.39 3.22 -23.51
CA TRP A 475 -7.35 2.27 -23.11
C TRP A 475 -7.30 2.06 -21.60
N ILE A 476 -7.58 3.08 -20.79
CA ILE A 476 -7.62 2.94 -19.33
C ILE A 476 -8.83 2.09 -18.91
N GLN A 477 -10.03 2.35 -19.44
CA GLN A 477 -11.20 1.49 -19.23
C GLN A 477 -10.98 0.06 -19.73
N TRP A 478 -10.36 -0.10 -20.90
CA TRP A 478 -10.01 -1.41 -21.44
C TRP A 478 -9.02 -2.15 -20.53
N ARG A 479 -7.97 -1.46 -20.07
CA ARG A 479 -6.91 -2.03 -19.24
C ARG A 479 -7.41 -2.39 -17.85
N ALA A 480 -8.27 -1.57 -17.24
CA ALA A 480 -8.94 -1.89 -15.97
C ALA A 480 -9.79 -3.17 -16.10
N MET A 481 -10.59 -3.28 -17.16
CA MET A 481 -11.44 -4.46 -17.40
C MET A 481 -10.63 -5.70 -17.82
N HIS A 482 -9.52 -5.49 -18.52
CA HIS A 482 -8.56 -6.54 -18.84
C HIS A 482 -7.83 -7.05 -17.58
N ALA A 483 -7.48 -6.17 -16.63
CA ALA A 483 -6.86 -6.56 -15.36
C ALA A 483 -7.77 -7.50 -14.54
N LEU A 484 -9.09 -7.30 -14.60
CA LEU A 484 -10.07 -8.22 -13.99
C LEU A 484 -10.04 -9.63 -14.61
N CYS A 485 -9.48 -9.78 -15.81
CA CYS A 485 -9.35 -11.07 -16.50
C CYS A 485 -8.08 -11.85 -16.15
N VAL A 486 -7.14 -11.25 -15.41
CA VAL A 486 -5.83 -11.84 -15.09
C VAL A 486 -5.91 -12.78 -13.87
N VAL A 487 -6.75 -12.44 -12.90
CA VAL A 487 -7.04 -13.26 -11.71
C VAL A 487 -8.43 -13.89 -11.80
N ARG A 488 -8.68 -14.91 -10.97
CA ARG A 488 -10.05 -15.40 -10.71
C ARG A 488 -10.62 -14.69 -9.50
N TRP A 489 -11.93 -14.48 -9.54
CA TRP A 489 -12.69 -13.89 -8.45
C TRP A 489 -13.51 -14.96 -7.75
N THR A 490 -13.32 -15.13 -6.45
CA THR A 490 -14.10 -16.07 -5.64
C THR A 490 -14.99 -15.35 -4.66
N ARG A 491 -16.26 -15.76 -4.57
CA ARG A 491 -17.18 -15.18 -3.60
C ARG A 491 -16.85 -15.65 -2.19
N VAL A 492 -16.84 -14.73 -1.23
CA VAL A 492 -16.79 -15.02 0.21
C VAL A 492 -18.07 -15.76 0.59
N SER A 493 -17.97 -16.84 1.37
CA SER A 493 -19.14 -17.57 1.88
C SER A 493 -19.52 -17.12 3.27
N SER A 494 -18.54 -16.92 4.15
CA SER A 494 -18.75 -16.49 5.53
C SER A 494 -17.51 -15.81 6.11
N VAL A 495 -17.73 -14.97 7.12
CA VAL A 495 -16.71 -14.35 7.96
C VAL A 495 -17.15 -14.57 9.40
N GLU A 496 -16.45 -15.42 10.13
CA GLU A 496 -16.89 -15.90 11.44
C GLU A 496 -15.80 -15.63 12.48
N PRO A 497 -16.12 -15.09 13.67
CA PRO A 497 -15.17 -15.03 14.77
C PRO A 497 -14.82 -16.46 15.21
N ILE A 498 -13.56 -16.69 15.57
CA ILE A 498 -13.07 -17.99 16.02
C ILE A 498 -12.20 -17.85 17.27
N ASP A 499 -12.26 -18.86 18.13
CA ASP A 499 -11.29 -19.04 19.21
C ASP A 499 -9.97 -19.52 18.62
N TYR A 500 -8.91 -18.76 18.86
CA TYR A 500 -7.59 -19.04 18.31
C TYR A 500 -6.69 -19.68 19.37
N LEU A 501 -6.42 -20.97 19.19
CA LEU A 501 -5.72 -21.81 20.17
C LEU A 501 -4.20 -21.61 20.20
N HIS A 502 -3.66 -20.70 19.37
CA HIS A 502 -2.23 -20.46 19.28
C HIS A 502 -1.86 -19.09 19.88
N PRO A 503 -0.75 -18.99 20.63
CA PRO A 503 -0.38 -17.75 21.32
C PRO A 503 0.13 -16.64 20.42
N TYR A 504 0.44 -16.93 19.15
CA TYR A 504 1.04 -15.98 18.21
C TYR A 504 0.40 -16.08 16.81
N VAL A 505 0.35 -14.94 16.12
CA VAL A 505 0.07 -14.81 14.69
C VAL A 505 1.33 -14.37 13.94
N TYR A 506 1.38 -14.65 12.64
CA TYR A 506 2.57 -14.42 11.81
C TYR A 506 2.19 -13.59 10.59
N ASP A 507 3.08 -12.66 10.21
CA ASP A 507 2.89 -11.76 9.08
C ASP A 507 4.15 -11.70 8.21
N LEU A 508 3.99 -11.44 6.90
CA LEU A 508 5.07 -11.37 5.92
C LEU A 508 5.16 -9.98 5.30
N SER A 509 6.35 -9.39 5.32
CA SER A 509 6.61 -8.18 4.54
C SER A 509 7.00 -8.56 3.11
N VAL A 510 6.21 -8.13 2.13
CA VAL A 510 6.44 -8.38 0.70
C VAL A 510 6.53 -7.04 -0.05
N PRO A 511 7.74 -6.58 -0.40
CA PRO A 511 7.93 -5.29 -1.05
C PRO A 511 7.23 -5.21 -2.41
N GLY A 512 6.60 -4.06 -2.70
CA GLY A 512 5.85 -3.80 -3.92
C GLY A 512 4.35 -3.99 -3.72
N PRO A 513 3.78 -5.18 -3.98
CA PRO A 513 2.34 -5.42 -3.84
C PRO A 513 1.84 -5.22 -2.42
N GLN A 514 2.75 -5.32 -1.45
CA GLN A 514 2.45 -5.36 -0.02
C GLN A 514 1.47 -6.46 0.35
N THR A 515 1.21 -7.41 -0.56
CA THR A 515 0.34 -8.55 -0.33
C THR A 515 1.06 -9.89 -0.37
N PHE A 516 0.45 -10.94 0.18
CA PHE A 516 0.93 -12.31 0.05
C PHE A 516 -0.19 -13.35 0.12
N LEU A 517 0.01 -14.49 -0.54
CA LEU A 517 -0.94 -15.60 -0.59
C LEU A 517 -0.80 -16.48 0.67
N SER A 518 -1.86 -16.58 1.45
CA SER A 518 -1.91 -17.34 2.71
C SER A 518 -3.25 -18.06 2.88
N GLY A 519 -3.40 -18.85 3.95
CA GLY A 519 -4.61 -19.61 4.27
C GLY A 519 -4.76 -20.94 3.52
N ARG A 520 -5.85 -21.66 3.79
CA ARG A 520 -6.17 -22.93 3.14
C ARG A 520 -6.71 -22.68 1.73
N GLY A 521 -6.03 -23.24 0.73
CA GLY A 521 -6.35 -23.08 -0.70
C GLY A 521 -5.98 -21.72 -1.30
N GLY A 522 -5.35 -20.82 -0.53
CA GLY A 522 -4.71 -19.58 -0.99
C GLY A 522 -5.60 -18.34 -1.16
N MET A 523 -5.31 -17.28 -0.40
CA MET A 523 -5.96 -15.96 -0.42
C MET A 523 -4.93 -14.83 -0.21
N PHE A 524 -5.05 -13.69 -0.88
CA PHE A 524 -4.10 -12.56 -0.74
C PHE A 524 -4.45 -11.61 0.42
N VAL A 525 -3.44 -11.12 1.15
CA VAL A 525 -3.55 -10.22 2.34
C VAL A 525 -2.45 -9.13 2.41
N HIS A 526 -2.53 -7.97 3.13
CA HIS A 526 -1.72 -6.70 2.94
C HIS A 526 -0.84 -6.12 4.13
N ASN A 527 0.23 -5.28 3.90
CA ASN A 527 1.12 -4.57 4.91
C ASN A 527 1.71 -3.13 4.64
N THR A 528 1.72 -2.17 5.60
CA THR A 528 2.60 -0.92 5.68
C THR A 528 2.64 -0.32 7.12
N TYR A 529 3.79 0.15 7.70
CA TYR A 529 3.88 0.17 9.20
C TYR A 529 4.62 1.31 9.98
N THR A 530 5.89 1.74 9.81
CA THR A 530 6.68 2.32 10.96
C THR A 530 6.08 3.49 11.77
N VAL A 531 5.87 4.70 11.21
CA VAL A 531 5.32 5.83 12.01
C VAL A 531 3.88 5.55 12.45
N ALA A 532 3.08 4.95 11.57
CA ALA A 532 1.76 4.44 11.93
C ALA A 532 1.84 3.43 13.10
N SER A 533 2.90 2.63 13.20
CA SER A 533 3.11 1.68 14.30
C SER A 533 3.40 2.40 15.60
N VAL A 534 4.20 3.47 15.54
CA VAL A 534 4.50 4.29 16.72
C VAL A 534 3.20 4.90 17.23
N ILE A 535 2.45 5.57 16.37
CA ILE A 535 1.14 6.17 16.71
C ILE A 535 0.21 5.10 17.29
N GLN A 536 0.10 3.95 16.63
CA GLN A 536 -0.74 2.84 17.08
C GLN A 536 -0.30 2.24 18.41
N ARG A 537 0.99 2.26 18.76
CA ARG A 537 1.47 1.74 20.05
C ARG A 537 1.33 2.74 21.18
N VAL A 538 1.58 4.02 20.92
CA VAL A 538 1.55 5.04 21.96
C VAL A 538 0.14 5.55 22.26
N GLN A 539 -0.81 5.40 21.32
CA GLN A 539 -2.23 5.77 21.48
C GLN A 539 -2.40 7.23 21.98
N ARG A 540 -1.68 8.16 21.34
CA ARG A 540 -1.69 9.60 21.66
C ARG A 540 -2.21 10.41 20.46
N PRO A 541 -2.93 11.52 20.72
CA PRO A 541 -3.18 12.53 19.69
C PRO A 541 -1.87 12.92 19.02
N THR A 542 -1.82 12.85 17.70
CA THR A 542 -0.58 13.07 16.96
C THR A 542 -0.77 14.19 15.94
N MET A 543 0.14 15.13 15.91
CA MET A 543 0.25 16.10 14.82
C MET A 543 1.45 15.74 13.96
N VAL A 544 1.27 15.72 12.64
CA VAL A 544 2.31 15.48 11.64
C VAL A 544 2.52 16.77 10.86
N LEU A 545 3.67 17.41 11.05
CA LEU A 545 4.06 18.63 10.32
C LEU A 545 4.81 18.28 9.04
N ALA A 546 4.37 18.85 7.93
CA ALA A 546 5.07 18.82 6.65
C ALA A 546 5.37 20.25 6.16
N HIS A 547 6.47 20.43 5.42
CA HIS A 547 6.89 21.75 4.94
C HIS A 547 6.11 22.26 3.72
N ASN A 548 5.37 21.40 3.02
CA ASN A 548 4.59 21.78 1.84
C ASN A 548 3.22 21.06 1.76
N LYS A 549 2.28 21.66 1.00
CA LYS A 549 0.91 21.14 0.86
C LYS A 549 0.86 19.78 0.15
N THR A 550 1.75 19.51 -0.80
CA THR A 550 1.77 18.26 -1.58
C THR A 550 2.13 17.04 -0.71
N LEU A 551 3.19 17.16 0.09
CA LEU A 551 3.61 16.14 1.05
C LEU A 551 2.57 15.96 2.15
N ALA A 552 2.00 17.06 2.65
CA ALA A 552 0.89 17.02 3.61
C ALA A 552 -0.30 16.22 3.04
N ALA A 553 -0.68 16.46 1.79
CA ALA A 553 -1.78 15.74 1.14
C ALA A 553 -1.46 14.25 0.95
N GLN A 554 -0.23 13.91 0.59
CA GLN A 554 0.22 12.52 0.51
C GLN A 554 0.14 11.81 1.86
N LEU A 555 0.70 12.41 2.91
CA LEU A 555 0.67 11.87 4.27
C LEU A 555 -0.76 11.73 4.78
N TYR A 556 -1.62 12.72 4.55
CA TYR A 556 -3.04 12.65 4.89
C TYR A 556 -3.72 11.45 4.23
N GLY A 557 -3.51 11.24 2.92
CA GLY A 557 -4.04 10.07 2.20
C GLY A 557 -3.51 8.74 2.74
N GLU A 558 -2.21 8.67 3.04
CA GLU A 558 -1.57 7.48 3.64
C GLU A 558 -2.12 7.19 5.04
N PHE A 559 -2.21 8.19 5.92
CA PHE A 559 -2.74 8.06 7.28
C PHE A 559 -4.23 7.74 7.30
N ARG A 560 -5.06 8.34 6.43
CA ARG A 560 -6.47 7.93 6.23
C ARG A 560 -6.55 6.47 5.81
N GLY A 561 -5.62 6.02 4.95
CA GLY A 561 -5.49 4.63 4.55
C GLY A 561 -5.12 3.70 5.71
N PHE A 562 -4.21 4.11 6.60
CA PHE A 562 -3.79 3.33 7.77
C PHE A 562 -4.81 3.32 8.90
N PHE A 563 -5.51 4.43 9.12
CA PHE A 563 -6.43 4.64 10.23
C PHE A 563 -7.87 5.04 9.82
N PRO A 564 -8.60 4.23 9.02
CA PRO A 564 -9.92 4.62 8.48
C PRO A 564 -11.05 4.83 9.51
N HIS A 565 -10.84 4.52 10.79
CA HIS A 565 -11.86 4.68 11.85
C HIS A 565 -11.46 5.74 12.89
N ASN A 566 -10.27 6.32 12.75
CA ASN A 566 -9.77 7.37 13.61
C ASN A 566 -9.99 8.73 12.94
N ALA A 567 -9.91 9.80 13.72
CA ALA A 567 -10.03 11.15 13.21
C ALA A 567 -8.71 11.57 12.57
N VAL A 568 -8.51 11.22 11.29
CA VAL A 568 -7.40 11.72 10.48
C VAL A 568 -7.87 12.97 9.77
N GLU A 569 -7.27 14.11 10.12
CA GLU A 569 -7.71 15.43 9.70
C GLU A 569 -6.59 16.19 8.98
N TYR A 570 -6.97 17.21 8.23
CA TYR A 570 -6.07 17.98 7.37
C TYR A 570 -6.10 19.46 7.73
N PHE A 571 -4.92 20.05 8.01
CA PHE A 571 -4.80 21.44 8.46
C PHE A 571 -3.74 22.22 7.68
N VAL A 572 -4.17 22.86 6.59
CA VAL A 572 -3.31 23.70 5.75
C VAL A 572 -3.91 25.08 5.54
N SER A 573 -3.18 25.99 4.90
CA SER A 573 -3.75 27.27 4.48
C SER A 573 -4.96 27.04 3.57
N TYR A 574 -6.10 27.61 3.96
CA TYR A 574 -7.37 27.56 3.24
C TYR A 574 -7.42 28.51 2.04
N TYR A 575 -6.33 29.23 1.75
CA TYR A 575 -6.26 30.06 0.56
C TYR A 575 -5.74 29.26 -0.64
N ASP A 576 -6.47 29.30 -1.75
CA ASP A 576 -6.02 28.81 -3.06
C ASP A 576 -5.04 29.81 -3.67
N TYR A 577 -5.42 31.08 -3.63
CA TYR A 577 -4.60 32.24 -3.95
C TYR A 577 -4.58 33.17 -2.75
N TYR A 578 -3.40 33.66 -2.40
CA TYR A 578 -3.23 34.63 -1.32
C TYR A 578 -2.15 35.64 -1.70
N GLN A 579 -2.59 36.87 -1.91
CA GLN A 579 -1.75 38.04 -2.02
C GLN A 579 -1.87 38.83 -0.72
N PRO A 580 -0.79 38.94 0.06
CA PRO A 580 -0.84 39.71 1.27
C PRO A 580 -0.91 41.20 0.99
N GLU A 581 -1.46 41.92 1.96
CA GLU A 581 -1.30 43.36 2.03
C GLU A 581 0.19 43.70 2.12
N ALA A 582 0.66 44.57 1.23
CA ALA A 582 2.05 45.04 1.21
C ALA A 582 2.13 46.46 0.64
N TYR A 583 3.20 47.15 0.98
CA TYR A 583 3.53 48.44 0.38
C TYR A 583 4.98 48.40 -0.09
N VAL A 584 5.21 48.86 -1.32
CA VAL A 584 6.53 48.90 -1.95
C VAL A 584 6.97 50.36 -2.05
N PRO A 585 7.82 50.85 -1.12
CA PRO A 585 8.17 52.26 -1.05
C PRO A 585 8.86 52.80 -2.30
N SER A 586 9.68 51.97 -2.95
CA SER A 586 10.43 52.37 -4.14
C SER A 586 9.55 52.73 -5.35
N SER A 587 8.34 52.19 -5.42
CA SER A 587 7.38 52.44 -6.50
C SER A 587 6.08 53.09 -6.02
N ASP A 588 6.03 53.52 -4.76
CA ASP A 588 4.83 54.03 -4.07
C ASP A 588 3.57 53.19 -4.34
N THR A 589 3.74 51.86 -4.41
CA THR A 589 2.66 50.96 -4.81
C THR A 589 2.10 50.28 -3.58
N TYR A 590 0.82 50.57 -3.28
CA TYR A 590 0.06 49.81 -2.31
C TYR A 590 -0.57 48.59 -2.97
N ILE A 591 -0.31 47.43 -2.39
CA ILE A 591 -0.83 46.15 -2.82
C ILE A 591 -1.93 45.75 -1.84
N GLU A 592 -3.17 45.78 -2.32
CA GLU A 592 -4.33 45.32 -1.55
C GLU A 592 -4.25 43.82 -1.26
N LYS A 593 -4.84 43.44 -0.13
CA LYS A 593 -5.04 42.03 0.19
C LYS A 593 -6.07 41.47 -0.79
N ASP A 594 -5.64 40.49 -1.57
CA ASP A 594 -6.53 39.71 -2.42
C ASP A 594 -6.36 38.22 -2.10
N ALA A 595 -7.48 37.52 -1.91
CA ALA A 595 -7.43 36.14 -1.48
C ALA A 595 -8.68 35.38 -1.89
N SER A 596 -8.48 34.15 -2.36
CA SER A 596 -9.56 33.20 -2.62
C SER A 596 -9.55 32.13 -1.54
N VAL A 597 -10.65 32.03 -0.80
CA VAL A 597 -10.85 31.03 0.24
C VAL A 597 -11.43 29.75 -0.37
N ASN A 598 -10.78 28.63 -0.07
CA ASN A 598 -11.28 27.29 -0.34
C ASN A 598 -12.14 26.84 0.84
N GLU A 599 -13.45 26.88 0.66
CA GLU A 599 -14.44 26.50 1.68
C GLU A 599 -14.22 25.07 2.18
N HIS A 600 -13.77 24.15 1.32
CA HIS A 600 -13.53 22.76 1.70
C HIS A 600 -12.32 22.61 2.62
N ILE A 601 -11.23 23.34 2.37
CA ILE A 601 -10.08 23.36 3.29
C ILE A 601 -10.48 24.01 4.62
N GLU A 602 -11.28 25.07 4.61
CA GLU A 602 -11.74 25.72 5.85
C GLU A 602 -12.60 24.78 6.70
N GLN A 603 -13.51 24.02 6.07
CA GLN A 603 -14.25 22.96 6.75
C GLN A 603 -13.31 21.90 7.35
N MET A 604 -12.30 21.43 6.60
CA MET A 604 -11.31 20.48 7.12
C MET A 604 -10.51 21.04 8.30
N ARG A 605 -10.20 22.34 8.31
CA ARG A 605 -9.54 23.00 9.45
C ARG A 605 -10.43 23.05 10.68
N LEU A 606 -11.72 23.37 10.52
CA LEU A 606 -12.70 23.34 11.60
C LEU A 606 -12.85 21.92 12.15
N SER A 607 -12.91 20.91 11.27
CA SER A 607 -12.92 19.48 11.64
C SER A 607 -11.70 19.09 12.45
N ALA A 608 -10.50 19.52 12.03
CA ALA A 608 -9.25 19.29 12.76
C ALA A 608 -9.26 19.86 14.17
N THR A 609 -9.68 21.12 14.34
CA THR A 609 -9.77 21.75 15.67
C THR A 609 -10.81 21.07 16.57
N LYS A 610 -11.95 20.65 16.01
CA LYS A 610 -12.95 19.86 16.74
C LYS A 610 -12.40 18.49 17.16
N ALA A 611 -11.73 17.78 16.26
CA ALA A 611 -11.16 16.47 16.54
C ALA A 611 -10.14 16.51 17.68
N LEU A 612 -9.31 17.55 17.76
CA LEU A 612 -8.37 17.74 18.87
C LEU A 612 -9.08 17.95 20.22
N LEU A 613 -10.24 18.59 20.22
CA LEU A 613 -11.02 18.89 21.43
C LEU A 613 -11.90 17.70 21.88
N GLU A 614 -12.47 16.94 20.94
CA GLU A 614 -13.43 15.86 21.25
C GLU A 614 -12.78 14.47 21.35
N ARG A 615 -11.65 14.23 20.66
CA ARG A 615 -11.14 12.88 20.41
C ARG A 615 -9.66 12.73 20.76
N SER A 616 -9.37 11.65 21.50
CA SER A 616 -8.00 11.28 21.84
C SER A 616 -7.27 10.48 20.74
N ASP A 617 -8.00 10.01 19.74
CA ASP A 617 -7.49 9.22 18.61
C ASP A 617 -7.36 10.08 17.33
N SER A 618 -7.01 11.35 17.50
CA SER A 618 -6.84 12.32 16.42
C SER A 618 -5.43 12.30 15.84
N ILE A 619 -5.34 12.32 14.51
CA ILE A 619 -4.10 12.46 13.75
C ILE A 619 -4.27 13.66 12.81
N ILE A 620 -3.59 14.77 13.09
CA ILE A 620 -3.71 15.98 12.29
C ILE A 620 -2.49 16.11 11.40
N VAL A 621 -2.68 16.11 10.07
CA VAL A 621 -1.61 16.42 9.13
C VAL A 621 -1.65 17.91 8.81
N ALA A 622 -0.60 18.63 9.19
CA ALA A 622 -0.57 20.07 9.14
C ALA A 622 0.66 20.62 8.40
N THR A 623 0.56 21.85 7.91
CA THR A 623 1.71 22.63 7.42
C THR A 623 2.08 23.72 8.43
N VAL A 624 2.99 24.63 8.06
CA VAL A 624 3.30 25.85 8.84
C VAL A 624 2.08 26.72 9.12
N SER A 625 0.94 26.49 8.47
CA SER A 625 -0.32 27.13 8.88
C SER A 625 -0.69 26.87 10.34
N SER A 626 -0.16 25.82 10.97
CA SER A 626 -0.37 25.49 12.39
C SER A 626 0.20 26.52 13.37
N ILE A 627 1.21 27.31 12.96
CA ILE A 627 1.82 28.37 13.80
C ILE A 627 1.23 29.76 13.55
N TYR A 628 0.25 29.89 12.65
CA TYR A 628 -0.46 31.15 12.42
C TYR A 628 -1.64 31.31 13.38
N GLY A 629 -2.05 32.57 13.55
CA GLY A 629 -3.17 32.95 14.38
C GLY A 629 -4.45 32.16 14.08
N LEU A 630 -5.12 31.76 15.14
CA LEU A 630 -6.42 31.13 15.24
C LEU A 630 -7.18 31.81 16.38
N GLY A 631 -8.49 31.57 16.49
CA GLY A 631 -9.22 31.98 17.68
C GLY A 631 -8.67 31.32 18.93
N ASP A 632 -8.76 32.06 20.04
CA ASP A 632 -8.44 31.52 21.36
C ASP A 632 -9.30 30.28 21.65
N PRO A 633 -8.70 29.12 22.02
CA PRO A 633 -9.46 27.89 22.27
C PRO A 633 -10.53 28.06 23.34
N LYS A 634 -10.30 28.88 24.38
CA LYS A 634 -11.29 29.10 25.45
C LYS A 634 -12.44 29.94 24.95
N ALA A 635 -12.15 31.00 24.19
CA ALA A 635 -13.19 31.81 23.53
C ALA A 635 -14.00 30.98 22.53
N TYR A 636 -13.33 30.14 21.73
CA TYR A 636 -13.96 29.23 20.78
C TYR A 636 -14.89 28.23 21.49
N LEU A 637 -14.41 27.60 22.57
CA LEU A 637 -15.20 26.68 23.40
C LEU A 637 -16.37 27.38 24.11
N ALA A 638 -16.19 28.63 24.58
CA ALA A 638 -17.25 29.40 25.22
C ALA A 638 -18.41 29.77 24.27
N MET A 639 -18.14 29.76 22.96
CA MET A 639 -19.14 30.05 21.93
C MET A 639 -19.88 28.79 21.45
N VAL A 640 -19.44 27.60 21.83
CA VAL A 640 -20.09 26.34 21.47
C VAL A 640 -21.54 26.30 21.97
N LEU A 641 -22.43 25.75 21.14
CA LEU A 641 -23.84 25.55 21.47
C LEU A 641 -24.11 24.07 21.70
N HIS A 642 -24.44 23.73 22.94
CA HIS A 642 -24.89 22.39 23.31
C HIS A 642 -26.40 22.29 23.18
N LEU A 643 -26.85 21.31 22.40
CA LEU A 643 -28.26 20.99 22.24
C LEU A 643 -28.50 19.62 22.88
N LYS A 644 -29.50 19.54 23.76
CA LYS A 644 -29.90 18.29 24.39
C LYS A 644 -31.42 18.20 24.43
N ARG A 645 -31.91 17.00 24.16
CA ARG A 645 -33.34 16.71 24.24
C ARG A 645 -33.86 16.98 25.65
N GLY A 646 -34.96 17.74 25.75
CA GLY A 646 -35.61 18.14 27.00
C GLY A 646 -35.11 19.46 27.61
N ASP A 647 -34.08 20.10 27.03
CA ASP A 647 -33.62 21.40 27.51
C ASP A 647 -34.65 22.50 27.16
N ARG A 648 -34.82 23.46 28.08
CA ARG A 648 -35.66 24.66 27.84
C ARG A 648 -34.87 25.68 27.04
N LEU A 649 -35.23 25.87 25.77
CA LEU A 649 -34.59 26.81 24.85
C LEU A 649 -35.64 27.31 23.87
N ASP A 650 -35.98 28.60 23.96
CA ASP A 650 -36.92 29.21 23.03
C ASP A 650 -36.27 29.46 21.66
N GLN A 651 -37.09 29.47 20.62
CA GLN A 651 -36.62 29.63 19.24
C GLN A 651 -35.76 30.89 19.05
N ARG A 652 -36.17 32.05 19.59
CA ARG A 652 -35.47 33.32 19.32
C ARG A 652 -34.08 33.34 19.93
N SER A 653 -33.90 32.75 21.12
CA SER A 653 -32.59 32.62 21.75
C SER A 653 -31.66 31.70 20.94
N LEU A 654 -32.17 30.58 20.42
CA LEU A 654 -31.40 29.68 19.57
C LEU A 654 -30.91 30.39 18.28
N LEU A 655 -31.78 31.12 17.58
CA LEU A 655 -31.41 31.84 16.36
C LEU A 655 -30.38 32.95 16.64
N ARG A 656 -30.54 33.68 17.74
CA ARG A 656 -29.57 34.70 18.17
C ARG A 656 -28.20 34.08 18.43
N ARG A 657 -28.17 32.94 19.12
CA ARG A 657 -26.93 32.24 19.44
C ARG A 657 -26.22 31.72 18.18
N LEU A 658 -26.96 31.20 17.20
CA LEU A 658 -26.40 30.80 15.90
C LEU A 658 -25.79 31.99 15.15
N ALA A 659 -26.46 33.15 15.16
CA ALA A 659 -25.92 34.36 14.55
C ALA A 659 -24.63 34.85 15.24
N GLU A 660 -24.59 34.82 16.58
CA GLU A 660 -23.37 35.12 17.36
C GLU A 660 -22.22 34.18 17.01
N MET A 661 -22.52 32.90 16.75
CA MET A 661 -21.59 31.88 16.28
C MET A 661 -21.19 32.02 14.79
N GLN A 662 -21.59 33.10 14.12
CA GLN A 662 -21.32 33.39 12.70
C GLN A 662 -22.02 32.45 11.72
N TYR A 663 -23.16 31.87 12.09
CA TYR A 663 -24.01 31.19 11.13
C TYR A 663 -24.93 32.18 10.43
N THR A 664 -25.11 31.99 9.12
CA THR A 664 -26.01 32.82 8.32
C THR A 664 -27.38 32.17 8.14
N ARG A 665 -28.44 32.96 8.27
CA ARG A 665 -29.81 32.48 8.02
C ARG A 665 -30.05 32.41 6.51
N ASN A 666 -30.40 31.23 6.00
CA ASN A 666 -30.75 31.03 4.59
C ASN A 666 -31.95 30.09 4.47
N GLU A 667 -33.13 30.66 4.19
CA GLU A 667 -34.37 29.87 4.10
C GLU A 667 -34.45 28.98 2.84
N LEU A 668 -33.71 29.35 1.79
CA LEU A 668 -33.80 28.73 0.47
C LEU A 668 -32.83 27.55 0.36
N ASP A 669 -31.55 27.78 0.65
CA ASP A 669 -30.50 26.77 0.52
C ASP A 669 -29.81 26.55 1.87
N LEU A 670 -29.69 25.29 2.28
CA LEU A 670 -29.00 24.90 3.51
C LEU A 670 -27.57 24.46 3.17
N THR A 671 -26.62 25.38 3.23
CA THR A 671 -25.17 25.15 3.02
C THR A 671 -24.41 25.12 4.35
N GLN A 672 -23.16 24.67 4.35
CA GLN A 672 -22.31 24.67 5.56
C GLN A 672 -22.26 26.06 6.19
N GLY A 673 -22.34 26.14 7.53
CA GLY A 673 -22.35 27.41 8.24
C GLY A 673 -23.67 28.18 8.14
N THR A 674 -24.76 27.53 7.71
CA THR A 674 -26.08 28.18 7.60
C THR A 674 -27.17 27.47 8.40
N TYR A 675 -28.28 28.17 8.65
CA TYR A 675 -29.49 27.59 9.24
C TYR A 675 -30.77 28.13 8.58
N ARG A 676 -31.86 27.38 8.69
CA ARG A 676 -33.22 27.77 8.24
C ARG A 676 -34.28 27.42 9.26
N VAL A 677 -35.44 28.09 9.18
CA VAL A 677 -36.50 27.99 10.19
C VAL A 677 -37.85 27.71 9.53
N ARG A 678 -38.51 26.63 9.94
CA ARG A 678 -39.83 26.22 9.44
C ARG A 678 -40.77 25.90 10.61
N GLY A 679 -41.52 26.90 11.07
CA GLY A 679 -42.34 26.76 12.28
C GLY A 679 -41.44 26.45 13.48
N ASP A 680 -41.69 25.33 14.16
CA ASP A 680 -40.92 24.89 15.33
C ASP A 680 -39.67 24.04 14.98
N VAL A 681 -39.38 23.92 13.69
CA VAL A 681 -38.25 23.13 13.17
C VAL A 681 -37.12 24.06 12.73
N ILE A 682 -35.94 23.87 13.29
CA ILE A 682 -34.72 24.62 12.95
C ILE A 682 -33.70 23.64 12.40
N ASP A 683 -33.34 23.80 11.13
CA ASP A 683 -32.31 23.01 10.46
C ASP A 683 -31.00 23.81 10.48
N ILE A 684 -29.93 23.21 10.99
CA ILE A 684 -28.60 23.82 11.12
C ILE A 684 -27.62 22.92 10.37
N PHE A 685 -26.81 23.46 9.46
CA PHE A 685 -25.71 22.72 8.84
C PHE A 685 -24.38 23.18 9.45
N PRO A 686 -23.80 22.39 10.37
CA PRO A 686 -22.57 22.76 11.07
C PRO A 686 -21.42 23.02 10.10
N ALA A 687 -20.64 24.08 10.34
CA ALA A 687 -19.55 24.49 9.44
C ALA A 687 -18.41 23.47 9.37
N GLU A 688 -18.23 22.66 10.43
CA GLU A 688 -17.20 21.63 10.47
C GLU A 688 -17.67 20.27 9.92
N SER A 689 -18.97 20.13 9.61
CA SER A 689 -19.55 18.88 9.16
C SER A 689 -19.34 18.68 7.66
N GLU A 690 -18.76 17.53 7.28
CA GLU A 690 -18.61 17.15 5.87
C GLU A 690 -19.96 16.86 5.21
N ARG A 691 -20.93 16.28 5.94
CA ARG A 691 -22.12 15.65 5.32
C ARG A 691 -23.44 15.80 6.08
N GLU A 692 -23.42 15.82 7.42
CA GLU A 692 -24.64 15.76 8.22
C GLU A 692 -25.05 17.16 8.70
N ALA A 693 -26.32 17.52 8.49
CA ALA A 693 -26.97 18.64 9.17
C ALA A 693 -27.77 18.14 10.36
N VAL A 694 -28.10 19.03 11.30
CA VAL A 694 -28.91 18.73 12.49
C VAL A 694 -30.24 19.48 12.41
N ARG A 695 -31.32 18.74 12.61
CA ARG A 695 -32.68 19.25 12.78
C ARG A 695 -33.03 19.30 14.26
N VAL A 696 -33.43 20.48 14.73
CA VAL A 696 -33.91 20.74 16.08
C VAL A 696 -35.40 20.97 16.01
N GLU A 697 -36.18 20.09 16.62
CA GLU A 697 -37.63 20.21 16.72
C GLU A 697 -37.98 20.70 18.13
N LEU A 698 -38.64 21.85 18.20
CA LEU A 698 -39.12 22.45 19.46
C LEU A 698 -40.59 22.07 19.71
N PHE A 699 -40.96 21.96 20.97
CA PHE A 699 -42.33 21.92 21.44
C PHE A 699 -42.47 22.97 22.54
N ASP A 700 -43.19 24.06 22.25
CA ASP A 700 -43.16 25.31 23.01
C ASP A 700 -41.71 25.79 23.23
N ASP A 701 -41.27 25.92 24.48
CA ASP A 701 -39.93 26.37 24.86
C ASP A 701 -38.98 25.19 25.15
N THR A 702 -39.24 24.00 24.62
CA THR A 702 -38.46 22.79 24.95
C THR A 702 -38.00 22.05 23.69
N ILE A 703 -36.75 21.57 23.68
CA ILE A 703 -36.24 20.71 22.59
C ILE A 703 -36.90 19.32 22.68
N ASP A 704 -37.83 19.01 21.79
CA ASP A 704 -38.47 17.69 21.74
C ASP A 704 -37.56 16.64 21.09
N SER A 705 -36.83 17.02 20.04
CA SER A 705 -36.19 16.05 19.15
C SER A 705 -34.98 16.66 18.42
N LEU A 706 -33.87 15.91 18.39
CA LEU A 706 -32.65 16.25 17.63
C LEU A 706 -32.38 15.14 16.63
N THR A 707 -32.28 15.48 15.34
CA THR A 707 -32.17 14.50 14.27
C THR A 707 -31.12 14.89 13.26
N LEU A 708 -30.16 14.00 12.99
CA LEU A 708 -29.17 14.19 11.93
C LEU A 708 -29.76 13.79 10.59
N PHE A 709 -29.53 14.58 9.54
CA PHE A 709 -30.09 14.35 8.21
C PHE A 709 -29.15 14.85 7.10
N ASP A 710 -29.35 14.37 5.88
CA ASP A 710 -28.64 14.86 4.70
C ASP A 710 -29.28 16.21 4.25
N PRO A 711 -28.53 17.33 4.25
CA PRO A 711 -29.06 18.65 3.92
C PRO A 711 -29.51 18.79 2.45
N LEU A 712 -28.96 17.97 1.56
CA LEU A 712 -29.25 18.00 0.12
C LEU A 712 -30.52 17.21 -0.21
N THR A 713 -30.66 16.00 0.33
CA THR A 713 -31.79 15.11 0.02
C THR A 713 -32.94 15.23 1.03
N GLY A 714 -32.68 15.80 2.21
CA GLY A 714 -33.63 15.80 3.32
C GLY A 714 -33.83 14.44 3.98
N ALA A 715 -33.06 13.42 3.56
CA ALA A 715 -33.16 12.06 4.10
C ALA A 715 -32.78 12.08 5.58
N ILE A 716 -33.75 11.68 6.40
CA ILE A 716 -33.57 11.62 7.85
C ILE A 716 -32.60 10.49 8.16
N GLY A 717 -31.50 10.81 8.84
CA GLY A 717 -30.53 9.86 9.35
C GLY A 717 -30.97 9.32 10.71
N ARG A 718 -30.27 9.72 11.77
CA ARG A 718 -30.47 9.19 13.14
C ARG A 718 -30.92 10.27 14.12
N LYS A 719 -31.80 9.90 15.05
CA LYS A 719 -32.11 10.73 16.23
C LYS A 719 -30.98 10.62 17.25
N VAL A 720 -30.57 11.75 17.82
CA VAL A 720 -29.49 11.83 18.82
C VAL A 720 -29.99 12.47 20.10
N PRO A 721 -29.53 12.04 21.29
CA PRO A 721 -29.96 12.64 22.55
C PRO A 721 -29.33 14.01 22.81
N ARG A 722 -28.14 14.25 22.23
CA ARG A 722 -27.39 15.50 22.32
C ARG A 722 -26.63 15.75 21.02
N PHE A 723 -26.43 17.01 20.69
CA PHE A 723 -25.59 17.46 19.60
C PHE A 723 -24.86 18.75 19.98
N THR A 724 -23.63 18.92 19.53
CA THR A 724 -22.84 20.12 19.79
C THR A 724 -22.61 20.83 18.47
N VAL A 725 -23.05 22.10 18.39
CA VAL A 725 -22.80 22.95 17.23
C VAL A 725 -21.60 23.85 17.54
N TYR A 726 -20.57 23.76 16.70
CA TYR A 726 -19.35 24.56 16.83
C TYR A 726 -19.47 25.90 16.08
N PRO A 727 -18.72 26.95 16.48
CA PRO A 727 -18.71 28.22 15.76
C PRO A 727 -18.33 28.09 14.29
N GLY A 728 -18.93 28.91 13.41
CA GLY A 728 -18.78 28.83 11.96
C GLY A 728 -17.42 29.28 11.42
N THR A 729 -16.57 29.85 12.28
CA THR A 729 -15.21 30.30 11.96
C THR A 729 -14.33 30.19 13.20
N HIS A 730 -13.02 30.12 13.04
CA HIS A 730 -12.10 30.20 14.17
C HIS A 730 -12.09 31.57 14.84
N TYR A 731 -12.46 32.66 14.14
CA TYR A 731 -12.30 34.04 14.65
C TYR A 731 -13.52 34.60 15.39
N VAL A 732 -14.36 33.73 15.97
CA VAL A 732 -15.55 34.19 16.70
C VAL A 732 -15.16 34.82 18.04
N THR A 733 -15.63 36.05 18.25
CA THR A 733 -15.35 36.83 19.46
C THR A 733 -16.67 37.31 20.07
N PRO A 734 -16.88 37.18 21.40
CA PRO A 734 -18.06 37.72 22.07
C PRO A 734 -18.20 39.24 21.89
N ARG A 735 -19.44 39.73 21.81
CA ARG A 735 -19.75 41.15 21.54
C ARG A 735 -19.11 42.10 22.55
N ASP A 736 -19.10 41.75 23.83
CA ASP A 736 -18.52 42.60 24.89
C ASP A 736 -17.02 42.83 24.67
N ARG A 737 -16.32 41.82 24.14
CA ARG A 737 -14.89 41.90 23.84
C ARG A 737 -14.61 42.72 22.60
N LEU A 738 -15.49 42.68 21.59
CA LEU A 738 -15.42 43.55 20.40
C LEU A 738 -15.57 45.02 20.79
N VAL A 739 -16.54 45.35 21.66
CA VAL A 739 -16.76 46.73 22.11
C VAL A 739 -15.54 47.23 22.90
N GLY A 740 -15.02 46.43 23.84
CA GLY A 740 -13.82 46.78 24.59
C GLY A 740 -12.55 46.92 23.73
N ALA A 741 -12.44 46.17 22.63
CA ALA A 741 -11.34 46.30 21.68
C ALA A 741 -11.37 47.64 20.93
N VAL A 742 -12.54 48.17 20.60
CA VAL A 742 -12.66 49.44 19.87
C VAL A 742 -12.09 50.62 20.66
N ASP A 743 -12.30 50.66 21.97
CA ASP A 743 -11.76 51.74 22.80
C ASP A 743 -10.22 51.68 22.86
N GLN A 744 -9.65 50.47 22.97
CA GLN A 744 -8.21 50.28 22.90
C GLN A 744 -7.61 50.67 21.53
N ILE A 745 -8.30 50.33 20.43
CA ILE A 745 -7.85 50.73 19.07
C ILE A 745 -7.85 52.26 18.94
N ARG A 746 -8.84 52.96 19.50
CA ARG A 746 -8.92 54.42 19.47
C ARG A 746 -7.79 55.09 20.25
N ASP A 747 -7.42 54.52 21.39
CA ASP A 747 -6.32 55.04 22.21
C ASP A 747 -4.97 54.85 21.51
N ASP A 748 -4.69 53.65 20.97
CA ASP A 748 -3.47 53.39 20.18
C ASP A 748 -3.42 54.27 18.92
N LEU A 749 -4.55 54.50 18.25
CA LEU A 749 -4.64 55.41 17.10
C LEU A 749 -4.28 56.85 17.51
N ARG A 750 -4.80 57.34 18.64
CA ARG A 750 -4.52 58.70 19.12
C ARG A 750 -3.02 58.90 19.33
N VAL A 751 -2.37 57.97 20.03
CA VAL A 751 -0.92 58.01 20.31
C VAL A 751 -0.14 57.97 19.00
N ARG A 752 -0.44 57.02 18.11
CA ARG A 752 0.29 56.86 16.85
C ARG A 752 0.15 58.06 15.90
N LEU A 753 -1.02 58.69 15.86
CA LEU A 753 -1.22 59.91 15.04
C LEU A 753 -0.42 61.09 15.57
N GLN A 754 -0.26 61.22 16.89
CA GLN A 754 0.58 62.24 17.49
C GLN A 754 2.05 62.04 17.08
N GLU A 755 2.57 60.81 17.23
CA GLU A 755 3.95 60.47 16.83
C GLU A 755 4.23 60.81 15.35
N LEU A 756 3.31 60.43 14.44
CA LEU A 756 3.49 60.68 13.01
C LEU A 756 3.44 62.17 12.67
N ARG A 757 2.56 62.95 13.32
CA ARG A 757 2.45 64.40 13.10
C ARG A 757 3.67 65.15 13.65
N GLU A 758 4.17 64.77 14.82
CA GLU A 758 5.39 65.33 15.41
C GLU A 758 6.63 65.02 14.56
N ALA A 759 6.68 63.84 13.92
CA ALA A 759 7.74 63.44 12.99
C ALA A 759 7.60 64.05 11.57
N GLY A 760 6.62 64.92 11.33
CA GLY A 760 6.38 65.54 10.02
C GLY A 760 5.80 64.60 8.95
N ARG A 761 5.33 63.41 9.33
CA ARG A 761 4.80 62.36 8.44
C ARG A 761 3.29 62.50 8.25
N LEU A 762 2.88 63.61 7.64
CA LEU A 762 1.48 64.03 7.56
C LEU A 762 0.63 63.11 6.68
N VAL A 763 1.20 62.57 5.59
CA VAL A 763 0.48 61.68 4.66
C VAL A 763 0.18 60.35 5.33
N GLU A 764 1.15 59.79 6.06
CA GLU A 764 0.99 58.57 6.83
C GLU A 764 -0.03 58.74 7.96
N ALA A 765 0.00 59.88 8.66
CA ALA A 765 -0.97 60.18 9.71
C ALA A 765 -2.40 60.24 9.13
N GLN A 766 -2.59 60.96 8.02
CA GLN A 766 -3.89 61.06 7.36
C GLN A 766 -4.41 59.68 6.89
N ARG A 767 -3.54 58.89 6.25
CA ARG A 767 -3.84 57.54 5.77
C ARG A 767 -4.28 56.62 6.91
N LEU A 768 -3.52 56.62 8.01
CA LEU A 768 -3.80 55.79 9.18
C LEU A 768 -5.13 56.19 9.85
N GLU A 769 -5.37 57.49 9.99
CA GLU A 769 -6.59 58.03 10.61
C GLU A 769 -7.84 57.63 9.83
N GLN A 770 -7.84 57.84 8.51
CA GLN A 770 -8.99 57.52 7.65
C GLN A 770 -9.31 56.03 7.70
N ARG A 771 -8.31 55.17 7.52
CA ARG A 771 -8.52 53.73 7.48
C ARG A 771 -8.94 53.16 8.83
N THR A 772 -8.27 53.54 9.91
CA THR A 772 -8.58 52.98 11.25
C THR A 772 -9.95 53.43 11.74
N ARG A 773 -10.37 54.67 11.44
CA ARG A 773 -11.72 55.13 11.79
C ARG A 773 -12.81 54.39 11.02
N PHE A 774 -12.60 54.16 9.72
CA PHE A 774 -13.50 53.33 8.92
C PHE A 774 -13.62 51.91 9.48
N ASP A 775 -12.49 51.27 9.80
CA ASP A 775 -12.49 49.94 10.41
C ASP A 775 -13.25 49.92 11.75
N ILE A 776 -13.06 50.93 12.60
CA ILE A 776 -13.79 51.08 13.88
C ILE A 776 -15.31 51.19 13.66
N GLU A 777 -15.75 52.00 12.70
CA GLU A 777 -17.17 52.16 12.38
C GLU A 777 -17.77 50.83 11.92
N MET A 778 -17.06 50.12 11.03
CA MET A 778 -17.46 48.79 10.57
C MET A 778 -17.56 47.77 11.71
N ILE A 779 -16.59 47.75 12.64
CA ILE A 779 -16.63 46.86 13.81
C ILE A 779 -17.84 47.19 14.71
N LYS A 780 -18.21 48.46 14.88
CA LYS A 780 -19.35 48.85 15.73
C LYS A 780 -20.71 48.52 15.12
N GLU A 781 -20.88 48.81 13.83
CA GLU A 781 -22.17 48.64 13.14
C GLU A 781 -22.40 47.19 12.72
N VAL A 782 -21.37 46.53 12.18
CA VAL A 782 -21.48 45.21 11.55
C VAL A 782 -20.89 44.10 12.44
N GLY A 783 -20.03 44.43 13.40
CA GLY A 783 -19.29 43.44 14.20
C GLY A 783 -18.07 42.86 13.50
N TYR A 784 -17.74 43.36 12.30
CA TYR A 784 -16.65 42.87 11.46
C TYR A 784 -16.12 43.99 10.54
N CYS A 785 -14.83 43.94 10.17
CA CYS A 785 -14.24 44.81 9.14
C CYS A 785 -13.27 44.01 8.24
N ALA A 786 -13.00 44.51 7.04
CA ALA A 786 -12.01 43.88 6.15
C ALA A 786 -10.61 43.99 6.77
N GLY A 787 -9.94 42.84 6.95
CA GLY A 787 -8.63 42.81 7.60
C GLY A 787 -8.69 42.85 9.14
N ILE A 788 -9.81 42.42 9.74
CA ILE A 788 -10.02 42.38 11.20
C ILE A 788 -8.90 41.65 11.95
N GLU A 789 -8.22 40.71 11.30
CA GLU A 789 -7.09 39.98 11.89
C GLU A 789 -5.95 40.92 12.35
N ASN A 790 -5.81 42.10 11.74
CA ASN A 790 -4.82 43.10 12.16
C ASN A 790 -5.11 43.70 13.55
N TYR A 791 -6.32 43.48 14.07
CA TYR A 791 -6.74 43.86 15.42
C TYR A 791 -6.79 42.66 16.38
N SER A 792 -6.30 41.49 15.96
CA SER A 792 -6.39 40.23 16.73
C SER A 792 -5.83 40.28 18.15
N ARG A 793 -4.83 41.13 18.41
CA ARG A 793 -4.33 41.37 19.78
C ARG A 793 -5.44 41.81 20.73
N TYR A 794 -6.21 42.81 20.34
CA TYR A 794 -7.29 43.35 21.16
C TYR A 794 -8.42 42.32 21.32
N LEU A 795 -8.72 41.57 20.24
CA LEU A 795 -9.76 40.55 20.22
C LEU A 795 -9.41 39.31 21.07
N SER A 796 -8.12 38.98 21.18
CA SER A 796 -7.63 37.89 22.02
C SER A 796 -7.27 38.33 23.44
N GLY A 797 -7.31 39.64 23.73
CA GLY A 797 -6.99 40.23 25.03
C GLY A 797 -5.55 39.96 25.50
N ARG A 798 -4.64 39.75 24.55
CA ARG A 798 -3.22 39.52 24.80
C ARG A 798 -2.46 40.84 24.95
N ALA A 799 -1.34 40.80 25.66
CA ALA A 799 -0.47 41.96 25.83
C ALA A 799 0.31 42.26 24.53
N PRO A 800 0.76 43.52 24.31
CA PRO A 800 1.65 43.85 23.20
C PRO A 800 2.87 42.92 23.13
N GLY A 801 3.18 42.41 21.94
CA GLY A 801 4.30 41.49 21.70
C GLY A 801 3.98 40.00 21.91
N GLU A 802 2.89 39.63 22.58
CA GLU A 802 2.47 38.24 22.72
C GLU A 802 1.94 37.68 21.38
N PRO A 803 2.22 36.41 21.04
CA PRO A 803 1.70 35.81 19.82
C PRO A 803 0.18 35.59 19.91
N PRO A 804 -0.53 35.57 18.77
CA PRO A 804 -1.92 35.13 18.75
C PRO A 804 -1.99 33.63 19.06
N PRO A 805 -3.14 33.14 19.58
CA PRO A 805 -3.38 31.70 19.72
C PRO A 805 -3.20 30.99 18.37
N CYS A 806 -2.70 29.75 18.38
CA CYS A 806 -2.50 28.94 17.17
C CYS A 806 -2.92 27.48 17.40
N LEU A 807 -2.67 26.58 16.44
CA LEU A 807 -3.13 25.19 16.52
C LEU A 807 -2.46 24.44 17.69
N PHE A 808 -1.24 24.84 18.07
CA PHE A 808 -0.54 24.26 19.21
C PHE A 808 -1.26 24.50 20.54
N ASP A 809 -1.99 25.61 20.68
CA ASP A 809 -2.82 25.86 21.87
C ASP A 809 -4.03 24.91 21.97
N TYR A 810 -4.41 24.24 20.87
CA TYR A 810 -5.46 23.21 20.83
C TYR A 810 -4.90 21.80 21.13
N LEU A 811 -3.58 21.60 21.16
CA LEU A 811 -3.00 20.29 21.40
C LEU A 811 -3.14 19.87 22.86
N PRO A 812 -3.59 18.63 23.13
CA PRO A 812 -3.54 18.08 24.49
C PRO A 812 -2.10 17.99 24.99
N GLY A 813 -1.86 18.18 26.29
CA GLY A 813 -0.50 18.10 26.87
C GLY A 813 0.23 16.76 26.65
N LYS A 814 -0.51 15.68 26.37
CA LYS A 814 0.03 14.36 26.00
C LYS A 814 0.19 14.14 24.49
N ALA A 815 0.07 15.16 23.65
CA ALA A 815 0.18 15.01 22.20
C ALA A 815 1.59 14.58 21.78
N LEU A 816 1.70 13.96 20.60
CA LEU A 816 2.96 13.63 19.94
C LEU A 816 3.10 14.51 18.70
N LEU A 817 4.28 15.08 18.47
CA LEU A 817 4.59 15.84 17.28
C LEU A 817 5.56 15.05 16.39
N ILE A 818 5.15 14.75 15.16
CA ILE A 818 6.01 14.22 14.12
C ILE A 818 6.37 15.38 13.19
N VAL A 819 7.66 15.61 12.97
CA VAL A 819 8.13 16.62 12.02
C VAL A 819 8.73 15.89 10.83
N ASP A 820 7.96 15.77 9.76
CA ASP A 820 8.42 15.15 8.52
C ASP A 820 9.33 16.10 7.74
N GLU A 821 10.31 15.52 7.04
CA GLU A 821 11.41 16.25 6.38
C GLU A 821 11.96 17.40 7.25
N SER A 822 12.27 17.09 8.52
CA SER A 822 12.56 18.08 9.57
C SER A 822 13.61 19.13 9.18
N HIS A 823 14.57 18.74 8.35
CA HIS A 823 15.64 19.60 7.86
C HIS A 823 15.16 20.76 6.97
N GLN A 824 13.95 20.68 6.38
CA GLN A 824 13.27 21.82 5.74
C GLN A 824 12.21 22.43 6.66
N THR A 825 11.42 21.59 7.31
CA THR A 825 10.28 22.04 8.12
C THR A 825 10.72 22.97 9.27
N ILE A 826 11.83 22.65 9.94
CA ILE A 826 12.37 23.45 11.05
C ILE A 826 12.86 24.84 10.60
N PRO A 827 13.74 24.98 9.58
CA PRO A 827 14.09 26.29 9.05
C PRO A 827 12.90 27.11 8.57
N GLN A 828 11.92 26.46 7.93
CA GLN A 828 10.73 27.14 7.43
C GLN A 828 9.93 27.76 8.58
N LEU A 829 9.70 27.02 9.68
CA LEU A 829 9.03 27.53 10.88
C LEU A 829 9.71 28.81 11.40
N GLY A 830 11.05 28.83 11.49
CA GLY A 830 11.81 29.99 11.94
C GLY A 830 11.78 31.19 10.97
N ALA A 831 11.54 30.95 9.68
CA ALA A 831 11.50 32.00 8.66
C ALA A 831 10.16 32.74 8.58
N MET A 832 9.04 32.07 8.91
CA MET A 832 7.69 32.62 8.74
C MET A 832 7.49 33.96 9.46
N TYR A 833 7.95 34.07 10.72
CA TYR A 833 7.86 35.30 11.50
C TYR A 833 8.66 36.45 10.88
N ARG A 834 9.90 36.19 10.43
CA ARG A 834 10.79 37.23 9.89
C ARG A 834 10.22 37.84 8.61
N GLY A 835 9.67 37.00 7.73
CA GLY A 835 9.01 37.45 6.51
C GLY A 835 7.75 38.27 6.77
N ASP A 836 6.88 37.80 7.66
CA ASP A 836 5.66 38.52 8.05
C ASP A 836 5.97 39.87 8.69
N ARG A 837 6.94 39.90 9.62
CA ARG A 837 7.37 41.11 10.31
C ARG A 837 7.93 42.15 9.35
N SER A 838 8.87 41.78 8.47
CA SER A 838 9.47 42.72 7.51
C SER A 838 8.41 43.37 6.62
N ARG A 839 7.44 42.60 6.14
CA ARG A 839 6.32 43.13 5.34
C ARG A 839 5.46 44.12 6.14
N LYS A 840 5.12 43.77 7.38
CA LYS A 840 4.23 44.58 8.21
C LYS A 840 4.88 45.81 8.80
N GLU A 841 6.18 45.77 9.09
CA GLU A 841 6.94 46.94 9.55
C GLU A 841 6.83 48.07 8.51
N VAL A 842 6.95 47.76 7.22
CA VAL A 842 6.75 48.74 6.14
C VAL A 842 5.33 49.29 6.13
N LEU A 843 4.29 48.47 6.31
CA LEU A 843 2.91 48.96 6.39
C LEU A 843 2.68 49.91 7.58
N VAL A 844 3.27 49.60 8.74
CA VAL A 844 3.16 50.40 9.96
C VAL A 844 3.97 51.69 9.86
N GLU A 845 5.16 51.60 9.28
CA GLU A 845 6.02 52.74 9.01
C GLU A 845 5.29 53.73 8.12
N TYR A 846 4.72 53.28 7.00
CA TYR A 846 4.02 54.14 6.04
C TYR A 846 2.53 54.37 6.36
N GLY A 847 2.09 54.16 7.60
CA GLY A 847 0.75 54.56 8.07
C GLY A 847 -0.43 53.80 7.43
N PHE A 848 -0.22 52.59 6.91
CA PHE A 848 -1.32 51.73 6.42
C PHE A 848 -1.98 50.94 7.55
N ARG A 849 -1.24 50.63 8.62
CA ARG A 849 -1.69 49.85 9.78
C ARG A 849 -1.13 50.39 11.10
N LEU A 850 -1.84 50.13 12.20
CA LEU A 850 -1.34 50.42 13.55
C LEU A 850 -0.17 49.48 13.93
N PRO A 851 0.71 49.89 14.87
CA PRO A 851 1.78 49.02 15.39
C PRO A 851 1.28 47.67 15.92
N SER A 852 0.06 47.63 16.47
CA SER A 852 -0.60 46.40 16.93
C SER A 852 -0.82 45.36 15.84
N ALA A 853 -0.79 45.73 14.56
CA ALA A 853 -0.87 44.78 13.45
C ALA A 853 0.35 43.84 13.38
N LEU A 854 1.49 44.23 13.97
CA LEU A 854 2.69 43.38 14.11
C LEU A 854 2.46 42.22 15.09
N ASP A 855 1.50 42.36 16.01
CA ASP A 855 1.14 41.32 16.97
C ASP A 855 0.24 40.24 16.35
N ASN A 856 -0.38 40.51 15.19
CA ASN A 856 -1.02 39.49 14.36
C ASN A 856 0.02 38.72 13.54
N ARG A 857 0.72 37.77 14.13
CA ARG A 857 1.89 37.16 13.48
C ARG A 857 1.92 35.65 13.70
N PRO A 858 2.66 34.88 12.89
CA PRO A 858 3.00 33.53 13.27
C PRO A 858 3.90 33.53 14.52
N LEU A 859 4.00 32.38 15.17
CA LEU A 859 4.92 32.16 16.29
C LEU A 859 6.36 32.48 15.88
N LYS A 860 7.12 33.06 16.81
CA LYS A 860 8.59 33.02 16.75
C LYS A 860 9.06 31.59 16.97
N PHE A 861 10.28 31.29 16.54
CA PHE A 861 10.82 29.94 16.68
C PHE A 861 10.90 29.50 18.15
N GLU A 862 11.30 30.42 19.04
CA GLU A 862 11.44 30.17 20.48
C GLU A 862 10.07 29.98 21.15
N GLU A 863 9.04 30.65 20.65
CA GLU A 863 7.65 30.50 21.12
C GLU A 863 7.08 29.14 20.68
N TRP A 864 7.36 28.72 19.45
CA TRP A 864 7.00 27.39 18.96
C TRP A 864 7.69 26.29 19.76
N GLU A 865 8.98 26.43 20.05
CA GLU A 865 9.75 25.44 20.80
C GLU A 865 9.20 25.23 22.23
N GLN A 866 8.68 26.29 22.86
CA GLN A 866 8.04 26.20 24.17
C GLN A 866 6.68 25.48 24.14
N LEU A 867 5.96 25.57 23.02
CA LEU A 867 4.63 24.95 22.84
C LEU A 867 4.72 23.53 22.25
N ALA A 868 5.81 23.20 21.57
CA ALA A 868 5.99 21.91 20.93
C ALA A 868 6.01 20.78 21.98
N PRO A 869 5.15 19.74 21.85
CA PRO A 869 5.17 18.61 22.77
C PRO A 869 6.36 17.69 22.45
N GLN A 870 6.37 16.46 22.95
CA GLN A 870 7.39 15.48 22.57
C GLN A 870 7.44 15.32 21.04
N MET A 871 8.65 15.48 20.47
CA MET A 871 8.89 15.46 19.03
C MET A 871 9.57 14.18 18.56
N ILE A 872 9.23 13.76 17.35
CA ILE A 872 10.01 12.82 16.53
C ILE A 872 10.35 13.53 15.22
N PHE A 873 11.64 13.80 15.01
CA PHE A 873 12.14 14.33 13.75
C PHE A 873 12.34 13.18 12.76
N VAL A 874 11.71 13.28 11.58
CA VAL A 874 11.87 12.32 10.49
C VAL A 874 12.61 13.02 9.35
N SER A 875 13.85 12.59 9.09
CA SER A 875 14.68 13.17 8.03
C SER A 875 15.80 12.21 7.64
N ALA A 876 16.09 12.15 6.33
CA ALA A 876 17.28 11.46 5.84
C ALA A 876 18.57 12.27 6.09
N THR A 877 18.48 13.57 6.33
CA THR A 877 19.60 14.49 6.55
C THR A 877 19.23 15.48 7.66
N PRO A 878 19.20 15.07 8.93
CA PRO A 878 18.81 15.94 10.04
C PRO A 878 19.68 17.21 10.08
N GLY A 879 19.05 18.36 10.31
CA GLY A 879 19.74 19.64 10.43
C GLY A 879 20.44 19.83 11.77
N GLY A 880 21.01 21.02 11.95
CA GLY A 880 21.76 21.37 13.17
C GLY A 880 20.88 21.51 14.43
N TYR A 881 19.59 21.82 14.28
CA TYR A 881 18.66 21.89 15.40
C TYR A 881 18.34 20.49 15.92
N GLU A 882 17.98 19.58 15.03
CA GLU A 882 17.64 18.20 15.37
C GLU A 882 18.82 17.48 16.03
N ALA A 883 20.04 17.69 15.53
CA ALA A 883 21.24 17.12 16.13
C ALA A 883 21.49 17.59 17.57
N LYS A 884 21.12 18.82 17.91
CA LYS A 884 21.28 19.39 19.26
C LYS A 884 20.15 19.00 20.22
N HIS A 885 18.95 18.80 19.70
CA HIS A 885 17.74 18.59 20.51
C HIS A 885 17.24 17.12 20.53
N SER A 886 17.90 16.21 19.82
CA SER A 886 17.57 14.78 19.84
C SER A 886 18.27 14.06 21.00
N SER A 887 17.50 13.45 21.90
CA SER A 887 18.03 12.56 22.95
C SER A 887 18.48 11.20 22.41
N GLN A 888 17.82 10.71 21.35
CA GLN A 888 18.13 9.44 20.71
C GLN A 888 17.98 9.57 19.19
N VAL A 889 19.01 9.14 18.47
CA VAL A 889 18.97 9.01 17.00
C VAL A 889 18.68 7.56 16.66
N VAL A 890 17.54 7.32 16.00
CA VAL A 890 17.15 5.98 15.51
C VAL A 890 17.45 5.91 14.02
N GLU A 891 18.45 5.11 13.65
CA GLU A 891 18.88 4.98 12.26
C GLU A 891 18.08 3.89 11.52
N GLN A 892 17.40 4.25 10.43
CA GLN A 892 16.70 3.31 9.55
C GLN A 892 17.19 3.46 8.10
N VAL A 893 18.32 2.82 7.77
CA VAL A 893 18.96 2.91 6.45
C VAL A 893 18.68 1.73 5.51
N VAL A 894 18.24 0.59 6.05
CA VAL A 894 17.98 -0.62 5.26
C VAL A 894 16.62 -0.51 4.58
N ARG A 895 16.59 -0.64 3.25
CA ARG A 895 15.36 -0.64 2.47
C ARG A 895 14.75 -2.05 2.42
N PRO A 896 13.42 -2.20 2.50
CA PRO A 896 12.77 -3.52 2.42
C PRO A 896 13.07 -4.30 1.14
N THR A 897 13.32 -3.61 0.02
CA THR A 897 13.68 -4.20 -1.28
C THR A 897 15.17 -4.58 -1.42
N GLY A 898 15.98 -4.32 -0.39
CA GLY A 898 17.43 -4.48 -0.45
C GLY A 898 18.15 -3.43 -1.30
N LEU A 899 17.44 -2.43 -1.85
CA LEU A 899 18.07 -1.37 -2.62
C LEU A 899 19.07 -0.59 -1.76
N VAL A 900 20.23 -0.35 -2.36
CA VAL A 900 21.36 0.32 -1.73
C VAL A 900 21.46 1.76 -2.21
N ASP A 901 22.09 2.62 -1.41
CA ASP A 901 22.47 3.97 -1.84
C ASP A 901 23.40 3.87 -3.07
N PRO A 902 23.28 4.77 -4.06
CA PRO A 902 24.01 4.67 -5.33
C PRO A 902 25.52 4.80 -5.15
N GLU A 903 26.27 4.34 -6.15
CA GLU A 903 27.71 4.63 -6.25
C GLU A 903 27.90 6.09 -6.65
N VAL A 904 28.90 6.75 -6.06
CA VAL A 904 29.21 8.17 -6.32
C VAL A 904 30.57 8.26 -7.02
N GLU A 905 30.57 8.87 -8.20
CA GLU A 905 31.77 9.15 -9.00
C GLU A 905 32.03 10.65 -9.07
N VAL A 906 33.29 11.07 -9.07
CA VAL A 906 33.70 12.46 -9.28
C VAL A 906 34.44 12.56 -10.61
N ARG A 907 34.00 13.44 -11.51
CA ARG A 907 34.59 13.64 -12.85
C ARG A 907 34.93 15.14 -13.09
N PRO A 908 35.93 15.47 -13.93
CA PRO A 908 36.34 16.87 -14.17
C PRO A 908 35.26 17.72 -14.85
N VAL A 909 35.24 19.03 -14.58
CA VAL A 909 34.22 19.96 -15.13
C VAL A 909 34.43 20.20 -16.64
N ALA A 910 35.68 20.18 -17.10
CA ALA A 910 36.05 20.55 -18.47
C ALA A 910 35.32 19.77 -19.59
N THR A 911 34.85 18.55 -19.31
CA THR A 911 34.16 17.69 -20.28
C THR A 911 32.73 17.33 -19.83
N GLN A 912 32.17 18.04 -18.85
CA GLN A 912 30.93 17.64 -18.18
C GLN A 912 29.71 17.50 -19.11
N VAL A 913 29.60 18.35 -20.14
CA VAL A 913 28.47 18.35 -21.08
C VAL A 913 28.57 17.16 -22.05
N ASP A 914 29.74 16.91 -22.62
CA ASP A 914 29.96 15.79 -23.54
C ASP A 914 29.86 14.43 -22.82
N ASP A 915 30.40 14.35 -21.61
CA ASP A 915 30.35 13.17 -20.76
C ASP A 915 28.91 12.85 -20.34
N VAL A 916 28.15 13.85 -19.84
CA VAL A 916 26.76 13.61 -19.43
C VAL A 916 25.88 13.23 -20.63
N LEU A 917 26.12 13.80 -21.82
CA LEU A 917 25.42 13.42 -23.05
C LEU A 917 25.63 11.94 -23.39
N SER A 918 26.87 11.46 -23.25
CA SER A 918 27.22 10.06 -23.46
C SER A 918 26.52 9.15 -22.44
N GLU A 919 26.52 9.54 -21.17
CA GLU A 919 25.87 8.79 -20.08
C GLU A 919 24.34 8.75 -20.22
N ILE A 920 23.73 9.85 -20.69
CA ILE A 920 22.31 9.93 -21.03
C ILE A 920 21.95 8.89 -22.08
N ARG A 921 22.73 8.81 -23.17
CA ARG A 921 22.48 7.84 -24.25
C ARG A 921 22.57 6.40 -23.75
N LEU A 922 23.52 6.10 -22.87
CA LEU A 922 23.65 4.79 -22.24
C LEU A 922 22.46 4.44 -21.33
N CYS A 923 21.90 5.41 -20.61
CA CYS A 923 20.73 5.20 -19.75
C CYS A 923 19.45 5.05 -20.61
N ALA A 924 19.27 5.92 -21.61
CA ALA A 924 18.12 5.90 -22.51
C ALA A 924 18.04 4.58 -23.30
N ALA A 925 19.18 4.03 -23.75
CA ALA A 925 19.24 2.72 -24.42
C ALA A 925 18.75 1.56 -23.53
N ARG A 926 18.84 1.70 -22.20
CA ARG A 926 18.34 0.74 -21.22
C ARG A 926 16.91 1.04 -20.77
N GLY A 927 16.28 2.08 -21.31
CA GLY A 927 14.96 2.55 -20.89
C GLY A 927 14.94 3.19 -19.50
N GLU A 928 16.10 3.58 -18.98
CA GLU A 928 16.26 4.27 -17.69
C GLU A 928 16.09 5.80 -17.86
N ARG A 929 15.94 6.53 -16.75
CA ARG A 929 15.82 8.00 -16.72
C ARG A 929 17.01 8.66 -16.03
N VAL A 930 17.26 9.91 -16.39
CA VAL A 930 18.36 10.72 -15.85
C VAL A 930 17.82 12.01 -15.23
N LEU A 931 18.33 12.35 -14.05
CA LEU A 931 18.14 13.65 -13.44
C LEU A 931 19.45 14.43 -13.50
N ILE A 932 19.38 15.70 -13.92
CA ILE A 932 20.54 16.59 -13.94
C ILE A 932 20.24 17.80 -13.07
N THR A 933 21.15 18.13 -12.14
CA THR A 933 21.03 19.36 -11.35
C THR A 933 22.06 20.39 -11.76
N THR A 934 21.61 21.58 -12.16
CA THR A 934 22.45 22.75 -12.46
C THR A 934 22.42 23.75 -11.29
N LEU A 935 23.06 24.92 -11.44
CA LEU A 935 23.06 25.99 -10.44
C LEU A 935 22.05 27.11 -10.72
N THR A 936 21.73 27.36 -12.00
CA THR A 936 20.90 28.50 -12.41
C THR A 936 19.79 28.09 -13.39
N LYS A 937 18.71 28.88 -13.44
CA LYS A 937 17.59 28.68 -14.38
C LYS A 937 18.06 28.70 -15.82
N ARG A 938 18.83 29.73 -16.17
CA ARG A 938 19.43 29.89 -17.49
C ARG A 938 20.28 28.69 -17.90
N MET A 939 21.13 28.17 -17.01
CA MET A 939 21.90 26.95 -17.33
C MET A 939 21.03 25.71 -17.50
N ALA A 940 19.91 25.60 -16.78
CA ALA A 940 18.98 24.49 -16.97
C ALA A 940 18.28 24.56 -18.34
N GLU A 941 17.89 25.77 -18.75
CA GLU A 941 17.31 26.07 -20.06
C GLU A 941 18.33 25.83 -21.18
N ASP A 942 19.49 26.48 -21.12
CA ASP A 942 20.58 26.37 -22.11
C ASP A 942 21.03 24.90 -22.29
N LEU A 943 21.16 24.14 -21.20
CA LEU A 943 21.50 22.71 -21.27
C LEU A 943 20.37 21.87 -21.88
N THR A 944 19.12 22.22 -21.61
CA THR A 944 17.96 21.53 -22.19
C THR A 944 17.93 21.75 -23.70
N ASP A 945 18.16 22.98 -24.16
CA ASP A 945 18.19 23.32 -25.58
C ASP A 945 19.34 22.58 -26.28
N TYR A 946 20.55 22.64 -25.72
CA TYR A 946 21.71 21.91 -26.25
C TYR A 946 21.45 20.39 -26.36
N LEU A 947 20.92 19.76 -25.29
CA LEU A 947 20.59 18.34 -25.32
C LEU A 947 19.51 18.03 -26.37
N SER A 948 18.51 18.90 -26.52
CA SER A 948 17.46 18.75 -27.53
C SER A 948 17.98 18.87 -28.97
N GLU A 949 18.95 19.76 -29.23
CA GLU A 949 19.64 19.89 -30.53
C GLU A 949 20.45 18.62 -30.89
N HIS A 950 20.88 17.87 -29.88
CA HIS A 950 21.59 16.60 -30.01
C HIS A 950 20.68 15.36 -29.92
N ASP A 951 19.40 15.52 -30.25
CA ASP A 951 18.36 14.48 -30.33
C ASP A 951 18.04 13.78 -28.99
N VAL A 952 18.31 14.42 -27.85
CA VAL A 952 17.89 13.92 -26.53
C VAL A 952 16.48 14.38 -26.21
N ARG A 953 15.63 13.45 -25.74
CA ARG A 953 14.30 13.81 -25.22
C ARG A 953 14.43 14.36 -23.81
N VAL A 954 14.36 15.69 -23.67
CA VAL A 954 14.64 16.40 -22.41
C VAL A 954 13.58 17.47 -22.09
N ARG A 955 13.39 17.73 -20.80
CA ARG A 955 12.63 18.86 -20.25
C ARG A 955 13.37 19.46 -19.06
N TYR A 956 13.07 20.71 -18.72
CA TYR A 956 13.57 21.36 -17.51
C TYR A 956 12.50 21.48 -16.41
N LEU A 957 12.93 21.73 -15.17
CA LEU A 957 12.08 22.02 -14.03
C LEU A 957 12.68 23.10 -13.11
N HIS A 958 12.07 24.30 -13.09
CA HIS A 958 12.43 25.42 -12.18
C HIS A 958 11.20 26.02 -11.47
N ALA A 959 11.46 26.99 -10.59
CA ALA A 959 10.48 27.51 -9.63
C ALA A 959 9.27 28.24 -10.23
N ASP A 960 9.34 28.67 -11.49
CA ASP A 960 8.25 29.42 -12.15
C ASP A 960 7.21 28.49 -12.79
N ILE A 961 7.50 27.18 -12.84
CA ILE A 961 6.57 26.16 -13.29
C ILE A 961 5.55 25.90 -12.18
N GLU A 962 4.28 26.05 -12.52
CA GLU A 962 3.16 25.85 -11.62
C GLU A 962 3.11 24.41 -11.08
N THR A 963 2.55 24.22 -9.87
CA THR A 963 2.54 22.91 -9.19
C THR A 963 1.85 21.81 -10.00
N VAL A 964 0.81 22.16 -10.75
CA VAL A 964 0.09 21.20 -11.61
C VAL A 964 0.94 20.80 -12.81
N GLU A 965 1.49 21.77 -13.54
CA GLU A 965 2.40 21.53 -14.67
C GLU A 965 3.64 20.74 -14.24
N ARG A 966 4.20 21.03 -13.07
CA ARG A 966 5.29 20.25 -12.46
C ARG A 966 4.90 18.77 -12.33
N THR A 967 3.69 18.50 -11.85
CA THR A 967 3.21 17.13 -11.66
C THR A 967 3.06 16.40 -13.00
N GLU A 968 2.65 17.10 -14.05
CA GLU A 968 2.60 16.57 -15.42
C GLU A 968 3.99 16.26 -15.99
N ILE A 969 4.96 17.17 -15.81
CA ILE A 969 6.35 16.95 -16.25
C ILE A 969 6.94 15.71 -15.58
N ILE A 970 6.77 15.57 -14.26
CA ILE A 970 7.25 14.40 -13.51
C ILE A 970 6.57 13.12 -14.03
N ARG A 971 5.25 13.16 -14.27
CA ARG A 971 4.51 12.04 -14.84
C ARG A 971 5.05 11.64 -16.22
N ASP A 972 5.30 12.62 -17.08
CA ASP A 972 5.77 12.41 -18.45
C ASP A 972 7.19 11.82 -18.51
N LEU A 973 8.05 12.19 -17.55
CA LEU A 973 9.34 11.53 -17.33
C LEU A 973 9.15 10.03 -17.02
N ARG A 974 8.25 9.70 -16.08
CA ARG A 974 7.97 8.30 -15.70
C ARG A 974 7.37 7.49 -16.84
N LEU A 975 6.49 8.09 -17.63
CA LEU A 975 5.91 7.47 -18.83
C LEU A 975 6.93 7.29 -19.97
N GLY A 976 8.10 7.92 -19.87
CA GLY A 976 9.11 7.86 -20.92
C GLY A 976 8.77 8.69 -22.15
N LYS A 977 7.94 9.74 -22.01
CA LYS A 977 7.78 10.74 -23.07
C LYS A 977 9.12 11.44 -23.34
N PHE A 978 9.89 11.64 -22.27
CA PHE A 978 11.26 12.10 -22.31
C PHE A 978 12.13 11.32 -21.31
N ASP A 979 13.45 11.34 -21.51
CA ASP A 979 14.41 10.51 -20.79
C ASP A 979 15.16 11.29 -19.70
N VAL A 980 15.27 12.61 -19.86
CA VAL A 980 16.11 13.47 -19.04
C VAL A 980 15.31 14.63 -18.46
N LEU A 981 15.44 14.87 -17.16
CA LEU A 981 14.89 16.05 -16.49
C LEU A 981 16.04 16.90 -15.91
N VAL A 982 16.16 18.13 -16.39
CA VAL A 982 17.14 19.10 -15.90
C VAL A 982 16.48 20.01 -14.88
N GLY A 983 17.06 20.19 -13.70
CA GLY A 983 16.48 21.05 -12.68
C GLY A 983 17.53 21.72 -11.82
N ILE A 984 17.06 22.46 -10.82
CA ILE A 984 17.95 23.17 -9.86
C ILE A 984 17.73 22.58 -8.46
N ASN A 985 16.66 23.02 -7.79
CA ASN A 985 16.33 22.63 -6.42
C ASN A 985 15.12 21.68 -6.35
N LEU A 986 14.23 21.74 -7.34
CA LEU A 986 12.93 21.03 -7.32
C LEU A 986 13.01 19.52 -7.49
N LEU A 987 14.19 19.00 -7.82
CA LEU A 987 14.44 17.56 -7.91
C LEU A 987 14.70 16.92 -6.54
N ARG A 988 14.56 17.68 -5.45
CA ARG A 988 14.96 17.30 -4.09
C ARG A 988 13.83 16.92 -3.15
N GLU A 989 12.56 17.09 -3.52
CA GLU A 989 11.44 16.94 -2.58
C GLU A 989 10.39 15.96 -3.12
N GLY A 990 9.99 14.95 -2.34
CA GLY A 990 8.80 14.12 -2.62
C GLY A 990 8.77 13.29 -3.92
N LEU A 991 9.79 13.37 -4.78
CA LEU A 991 9.83 12.66 -6.06
C LEU A 991 10.22 11.19 -5.88
N ASP A 992 9.23 10.30 -5.98
CA ASP A 992 9.41 8.86 -6.00
C ASP A 992 9.52 8.37 -7.45
N LEU A 993 10.75 8.26 -7.96
CA LEU A 993 11.06 7.92 -9.36
C LEU A 993 11.92 6.66 -9.47
N PRO A 994 11.33 5.45 -9.42
CA PRO A 994 12.08 4.21 -9.59
C PRO A 994 12.77 4.06 -10.96
N GLU A 995 12.29 4.79 -11.96
CA GLU A 995 12.81 4.75 -13.33
C GLU A 995 14.15 5.49 -13.47
N VAL A 996 14.53 6.33 -12.51
CA VAL A 996 15.78 7.12 -12.52
C VAL A 996 16.97 6.27 -12.09
N ALA A 997 17.92 6.02 -12.99
CA ALA A 997 19.14 5.26 -12.71
C ALA A 997 20.38 6.15 -12.53
N LEU A 998 20.38 7.36 -13.07
CA LEU A 998 21.51 8.28 -13.01
C LEU A 998 21.08 9.64 -12.47
N VAL A 999 21.86 10.17 -11.53
CA VAL A 999 21.81 11.57 -11.11
C VAL A 999 23.14 12.23 -11.45
N ALA A 1000 23.11 13.26 -12.29
CA ALA A 1000 24.28 14.07 -12.63
C ALA A 1000 24.21 15.42 -11.92
N ILE A 1001 25.26 15.76 -11.19
CA ILE A 1001 25.38 17.02 -10.43
C ILE A 1001 26.46 17.86 -11.10
N LEU A 1002 26.05 18.83 -11.92
CA LEU A 1002 26.97 19.76 -12.57
C LEU A 1002 27.51 20.76 -11.54
N ASP A 1003 28.76 21.21 -11.73
CA ASP A 1003 29.42 22.19 -10.86
C ASP A 1003 29.30 21.84 -9.36
N ALA A 1004 29.60 20.59 -9.02
CA ALA A 1004 29.44 20.06 -7.67
C ALA A 1004 30.36 20.72 -6.63
N ASP A 1005 31.46 21.34 -7.08
CA ASP A 1005 32.46 22.03 -6.25
C ASP A 1005 32.14 23.50 -5.93
N LYS A 1006 31.03 24.02 -6.44
CA LYS A 1006 30.54 25.37 -6.14
C LYS A 1006 29.72 25.34 -4.86
N GLU A 1007 30.42 25.54 -3.74
CA GLU A 1007 29.77 25.57 -2.43
C GLU A 1007 28.67 26.64 -2.35
N GLY A 1008 27.63 26.31 -1.60
CA GLY A 1008 26.43 27.11 -1.46
C GLY A 1008 25.24 26.23 -1.08
N PHE A 1009 24.05 26.81 -0.96
CA PHE A 1009 22.84 26.07 -0.57
C PHE A 1009 22.59 24.84 -1.46
N LEU A 1010 22.79 24.97 -2.77
CA LEU A 1010 22.56 23.90 -3.73
C LEU A 1010 23.64 22.79 -3.72
N ARG A 1011 24.77 22.99 -3.05
CA ARG A 1011 25.88 22.01 -2.98
C ARG A 1011 26.37 21.79 -1.55
N SER A 1012 25.51 22.06 -0.57
CA SER A 1012 25.75 21.62 0.81
C SER A 1012 25.71 20.09 0.89
N ASP A 1013 26.31 19.54 1.94
CA ASP A 1013 26.28 18.10 2.25
C ASP A 1013 24.85 17.54 2.25
N ASN A 1014 23.91 18.20 2.93
CA ASN A 1014 22.50 17.79 2.96
C ASN A 1014 21.86 17.78 1.56
N SER A 1015 22.10 18.84 0.78
CA SER A 1015 21.59 18.95 -0.59
C SER A 1015 22.14 17.87 -1.52
N LEU A 1016 23.44 17.57 -1.40
CA LEU A 1016 24.09 16.53 -2.18
C LEU A 1016 23.54 15.15 -1.82
N ILE A 1017 23.44 14.81 -0.53
CA ILE A 1017 22.90 13.50 -0.07
C ILE A 1017 21.48 13.27 -0.59
N GLN A 1018 20.62 14.29 -0.55
CA GLN A 1018 19.23 14.17 -1.06
C GLN A 1018 19.18 13.99 -2.57
N THR A 1019 20.01 14.73 -3.29
CA THR A 1019 20.10 14.68 -4.76
C THR A 1019 20.56 13.29 -5.18
N ILE A 1020 21.62 12.76 -4.56
CA ILE A 1020 22.11 11.39 -4.72
C ILE A 1020 20.99 10.37 -4.43
N GLY A 1021 20.24 10.58 -3.34
CA GLY A 1021 19.15 9.70 -2.91
C GLY A 1021 18.02 9.52 -3.93
N ARG A 1022 17.91 10.38 -4.96
CA ARG A 1022 16.88 10.26 -6.00
C ARG A 1022 17.07 9.05 -6.92
N ALA A 1023 18.30 8.60 -7.13
CA ALA A 1023 18.57 7.37 -7.87
C ALA A 1023 18.41 6.11 -7.01
N ALA A 1024 18.38 6.22 -5.67
CA ALA A 1024 18.45 5.07 -4.75
C ALA A 1024 17.24 4.11 -4.80
N ARG A 1025 16.26 4.37 -5.67
CA ARG A 1025 15.09 3.51 -5.94
C ARG A 1025 15.27 2.61 -7.17
N ASN A 1026 16.41 2.70 -7.85
CA ASN A 1026 16.75 1.91 -9.03
C ASN A 1026 17.87 0.90 -8.72
N LEU A 1027 17.92 -0.21 -9.48
CA LEU A 1027 18.94 -1.25 -9.32
C LEU A 1027 20.32 -0.81 -9.84
N HIS A 1028 20.34 0.00 -10.90
CA HIS A 1028 21.53 0.51 -11.59
C HIS A 1028 21.89 1.93 -11.12
N ALA A 1029 21.47 2.27 -9.91
CA ALA A 1029 21.58 3.61 -9.34
C ALA A 1029 23.04 4.06 -9.21
N ARG A 1030 23.36 5.19 -9.85
CA ARG A 1030 24.66 5.87 -9.78
C ARG A 1030 24.49 7.39 -9.74
N ALA A 1031 25.46 8.07 -9.15
CA ALA A 1031 25.53 9.52 -9.09
C ALA A 1031 26.90 10.00 -9.59
N ILE A 1032 26.90 10.97 -10.51
CA ILE A 1032 28.12 11.60 -11.03
C ILE A 1032 28.16 13.05 -10.54
N MET A 1033 29.24 13.43 -9.86
CA MET A 1033 29.54 14.79 -9.45
C MET A 1033 30.62 15.37 -10.36
N TYR A 1034 30.28 16.39 -11.15
CA TYR A 1034 31.25 17.08 -11.98
C TYR A 1034 31.91 18.21 -11.18
N ALA A 1035 33.20 18.09 -10.90
CA ALA A 1035 33.96 18.97 -10.02
C ALA A 1035 35.46 18.88 -10.30
N ASP A 1036 36.17 20.00 -10.20
CA ASP A 1036 37.64 20.03 -10.33
C ASP A 1036 38.33 19.80 -8.98
N ARG A 1037 37.61 20.04 -7.88
CA ARG A 1037 38.08 19.80 -6.50
C ARG A 1037 36.97 19.18 -5.65
N VAL A 1038 37.33 18.28 -4.74
CA VAL A 1038 36.40 17.75 -3.73
C VAL A 1038 36.30 18.73 -2.57
N THR A 1039 35.14 19.37 -2.41
CA THR A 1039 34.89 20.30 -1.29
C THR A 1039 34.59 19.54 0.01
N GLY A 1040 34.61 20.25 1.15
CA GLY A 1040 34.25 19.64 2.44
C GLY A 1040 32.80 19.11 2.45
N SER A 1041 31.89 19.81 1.78
CA SER A 1041 30.49 19.40 1.61
C SER A 1041 30.35 18.12 0.77
N MET A 1042 31.11 18.03 -0.34
CA MET A 1042 31.17 16.82 -1.16
C MET A 1042 31.73 15.64 -0.38
N GLN A 1043 32.83 15.84 0.34
CA GLN A 1043 33.47 14.77 1.11
C GLN A 1043 32.51 14.16 2.13
N ARG A 1044 31.82 14.99 2.93
CA ARG A 1044 30.83 14.50 3.92
C ARG A 1044 29.66 13.77 3.26
N ALA A 1045 29.17 14.26 2.11
CA ALA A 1045 28.09 13.60 1.37
C ALA A 1045 28.51 12.22 0.81
N ILE A 1046 29.71 12.14 0.23
CA ILE A 1046 30.30 10.90 -0.29
C ILE A 1046 30.50 9.89 0.86
N ASP A 1047 31.08 10.33 1.97
CA ASP A 1047 31.36 9.48 3.12
C ASP A 1047 30.07 8.93 3.74
N GLU A 1048 29.04 9.76 3.89
CA GLU A 1048 27.75 9.32 4.44
C GLU A 1048 27.02 8.36 3.49
N THR A 1049 27.04 8.63 2.18
CA THR A 1049 26.46 7.73 1.16
C THR A 1049 27.18 6.38 1.18
N ASN A 1050 28.51 6.39 1.23
CA ASN A 1050 29.32 5.17 1.30
C ASN A 1050 29.12 4.41 2.62
N ARG A 1051 28.96 5.12 3.75
CA ARG A 1051 28.64 4.50 5.05
C ARG A 1051 27.29 3.78 5.00
N ARG A 1052 26.26 4.43 4.46
CA ARG A 1052 24.92 3.85 4.28
C ARG A 1052 24.96 2.65 3.34
N ARG A 1053 25.56 2.82 2.16
CA ARG A 1053 25.75 1.76 1.16
C ARG A 1053 26.47 0.57 1.77
N ARG A 1054 27.56 0.78 2.52
CA ARG A 1054 28.28 -0.30 3.21
C ARG A 1054 27.38 -1.02 4.23
N LYS A 1055 26.68 -0.31 5.11
CA LYS A 1055 25.75 -0.95 6.06
C LYS A 1055 24.63 -1.72 5.37
N GLN A 1056 24.08 -1.20 4.28
CA GLN A 1056 23.04 -1.86 3.50
C GLN A 1056 23.59 -3.09 2.77
N LEU A 1057 24.79 -3.02 2.20
CA LEU A 1057 25.48 -4.16 1.58
C LEU A 1057 25.82 -5.22 2.63
N GLU A 1058 26.38 -4.85 3.77
CA GLU A 1058 26.64 -5.76 4.89
C GLU A 1058 25.36 -6.42 5.38
N TYR A 1059 24.27 -5.64 5.51
CA TYR A 1059 22.95 -6.18 5.88
C TYR A 1059 22.42 -7.13 4.79
N ASN A 1060 22.53 -6.76 3.52
CA ASN A 1060 22.10 -7.57 2.39
C ASN A 1060 22.89 -8.88 2.31
N VAL A 1061 24.21 -8.83 2.49
CA VAL A 1061 25.08 -10.01 2.56
C VAL A 1061 24.68 -10.89 3.74
N ARG A 1062 24.57 -10.30 4.94
CA ARG A 1062 24.23 -11.00 6.19
C ARG A 1062 22.81 -11.61 6.20
N HIS A 1063 21.88 -11.06 5.42
CA HIS A 1063 20.50 -11.54 5.37
C HIS A 1063 20.16 -12.20 4.03
N GLY A 1064 21.13 -12.34 3.13
CA GLY A 1064 20.95 -12.91 1.82
C GLY A 1064 19.89 -12.18 0.96
N ILE A 1065 19.87 -10.85 0.98
CA ILE A 1065 18.92 -10.03 0.23
C ILE A 1065 19.57 -9.61 -1.09
N THR A 1066 18.94 -9.97 -2.21
CA THR A 1066 19.30 -9.44 -3.54
C THR A 1066 18.47 -8.18 -3.80
N PRO A 1067 19.10 -7.01 -4.07
CA PRO A 1067 18.39 -5.77 -4.36
C PRO A 1067 17.40 -5.92 -5.53
N ARG A 1068 16.19 -5.35 -5.41
CA ARG A 1068 15.19 -5.31 -6.49
C ARG A 1068 14.59 -3.91 -6.67
N GLY A 1069 14.41 -3.47 -7.91
CA GLY A 1069 13.76 -2.20 -8.24
C GLY A 1069 12.29 -2.14 -7.83
N ILE A 1070 11.81 -0.93 -7.51
CA ILE A 1070 10.41 -0.69 -7.13
C ILE A 1070 9.57 -0.45 -8.40
N GLN A 1071 8.46 -1.18 -8.59
CA GLN A 1071 7.50 -0.87 -9.66
C GLN A 1071 6.29 -0.16 -9.06
N LYS A 1072 6.15 1.14 -9.31
CA LYS A 1072 5.02 1.96 -8.85
C LYS A 1072 4.18 2.39 -10.05
N ALA A 1073 2.85 2.26 -9.97
CA ALA A 1073 2.00 2.72 -11.06
C ALA A 1073 2.10 4.25 -11.25
N VAL A 1074 1.99 4.71 -12.49
CA VAL A 1074 1.82 6.13 -12.83
C VAL A 1074 0.30 6.34 -12.95
N THR A 1075 -0.32 6.94 -11.93
CA THR A 1075 -1.77 7.23 -11.94
C THR A 1075 -2.07 8.40 -12.87
N ASP A 1076 -3.15 8.29 -13.65
CA ASP A 1076 -3.61 9.34 -14.57
C ASP A 1076 -4.47 10.36 -13.82
N ILE A 1077 -4.05 11.62 -13.79
CA ILE A 1077 -4.61 12.67 -12.92
C ILE A 1077 -5.91 13.27 -13.47
N MET A 1078 -6.31 12.99 -14.72
CA MET A 1078 -7.43 13.69 -15.37
C MET A 1078 -8.65 12.84 -15.77
N GLU A 1079 -8.76 11.58 -15.34
CA GLU A 1079 -9.91 10.72 -15.74
C GLU A 1079 -11.04 10.62 -14.71
N GLY A 1080 -10.84 11.09 -13.47
CA GLY A 1080 -11.85 11.01 -12.40
C GLY A 1080 -13.03 11.98 -12.55
N ALA A 1081 -12.93 12.96 -13.45
CA ALA A 1081 -13.84 14.10 -13.57
C ALA A 1081 -15.10 13.84 -14.45
N ARG A 1082 -15.38 12.60 -14.89
CA ARG A 1082 -16.57 12.32 -15.71
C ARG A 1082 -17.22 10.99 -15.39
N ALA A 1083 -18.26 11.04 -14.55
CA ALA A 1083 -19.33 10.03 -14.44
C ALA A 1083 -20.39 10.58 -13.48
N VAL A 1084 -21.67 10.78 -13.78
CA VAL A 1084 -22.62 10.47 -14.86
C VAL A 1084 -23.65 11.62 -14.80
N ALA A 1085 -24.53 11.80 -15.78
CA ALA A 1085 -25.81 12.52 -15.61
C ALA A 1085 -26.93 11.66 -16.22
N PRO A 1086 -28.19 11.61 -15.71
CA PRO A 1086 -29.23 10.86 -16.36
C PRO A 1086 -29.88 11.75 -17.42
N ALA A 1087 -30.56 11.09 -18.33
CA ALA A 1087 -31.24 11.78 -19.41
C ALA A 1087 -32.35 12.70 -18.88
N PRO A 1088 -32.51 13.88 -19.51
CA PRO A 1088 -33.86 14.26 -19.91
C PRO A 1088 -33.97 14.52 -21.41
N ALA A 1089 -35.22 14.45 -21.86
CA ALA A 1089 -35.68 14.34 -23.24
C ALA A 1089 -35.33 15.52 -24.17
N GLN A 1090 -35.46 15.23 -25.46
CA GLN A 1090 -35.21 16.08 -26.64
C GLN A 1090 -35.75 17.53 -26.56
N LYS A 1091 -34.92 18.52 -26.92
CA LYS A 1091 -35.10 19.37 -28.13
C LYS A 1091 -33.96 20.39 -28.38
N ARG A 1092 -33.52 20.40 -29.65
CA ARG A 1092 -33.09 21.49 -30.55
C ARG A 1092 -32.00 22.51 -30.13
N GLY A 1093 -30.85 22.40 -30.80
CA GLY A 1093 -30.24 23.47 -31.61
C GLY A 1093 -29.44 24.56 -30.88
N GLY A 1094 -28.11 24.44 -30.91
CA GLY A 1094 -27.20 25.53 -30.56
C GLY A 1094 -25.78 25.02 -30.32
N ARG A 1095 -24.84 25.44 -31.18
CA ARG A 1095 -23.41 25.11 -31.11
C ARG A 1095 -22.83 25.50 -29.73
N SER A 1096 -22.13 24.58 -29.08
CA SER A 1096 -21.15 24.92 -28.04
C SER A 1096 -19.95 23.98 -28.14
N ARG A 1097 -18.75 24.60 -28.17
CA ARG A 1097 -17.42 23.97 -28.25
C ARG A 1097 -17.20 23.04 -27.04
N ALA A 1098 -16.65 21.86 -27.29
CA ALA A 1098 -16.11 20.99 -26.24
C ALA A 1098 -14.83 21.60 -25.64
N PRO A 1099 -14.64 21.65 -24.31
CA PRO A 1099 -13.35 21.90 -23.71
C PRO A 1099 -12.61 20.56 -23.53
N ALA A 1100 -11.65 20.30 -24.40
CA ALA A 1100 -10.42 19.61 -24.04
C ALA A 1100 -9.46 20.69 -23.51
N ASP A 1101 -8.56 20.33 -22.60
CA ASP A 1101 -7.60 21.22 -21.92
C ASP A 1101 -8.25 22.18 -20.90
N LEU A 1102 -8.61 21.66 -19.73
CA LEU A 1102 -8.97 22.52 -18.60
C LEU A 1102 -7.75 22.69 -17.70
N ARG A 1103 -7.08 23.84 -17.87
CA ARG A 1103 -6.13 24.44 -16.91
C ARG A 1103 -6.78 24.50 -15.51
N PRO A 1104 -6.02 24.64 -14.40
CA PRO A 1104 -6.56 24.69 -13.03
C PRO A 1104 -7.76 25.64 -12.87
N GLU A 1105 -7.69 26.82 -13.50
CA GLU A 1105 -8.76 27.84 -13.53
C GLU A 1105 -10.10 27.31 -14.07
N ALA A 1106 -10.02 26.33 -14.98
CA ALA A 1106 -11.16 25.81 -15.69
C ALA A 1106 -11.78 24.60 -14.98
N LEU A 1107 -11.02 23.94 -14.09
CA LEU A 1107 -11.49 22.96 -13.10
C LEU A 1107 -12.33 23.65 -12.02
N VAL A 1108 -11.83 24.75 -11.45
CA VAL A 1108 -12.59 25.63 -10.51
C VAL A 1108 -13.90 26.10 -11.15
N LYS A 1109 -13.85 26.48 -12.43
CA LYS A 1109 -15.02 26.96 -13.18
C LYS A 1109 -16.04 25.85 -13.42
N GLU A 1110 -15.58 24.62 -13.69
CA GLU A 1110 -16.49 23.48 -13.86
C GLU A 1110 -17.10 23.06 -12.51
N ILE A 1111 -16.33 23.08 -11.40
CA ILE A 1111 -16.86 22.85 -10.05
C ILE A 1111 -18.00 23.83 -9.74
N LYS A 1112 -17.78 25.14 -9.92
CA LYS A 1112 -18.82 26.17 -9.70
C LYS A 1112 -20.07 25.94 -10.56
N LYS A 1113 -19.88 25.51 -11.81
CA LYS A 1113 -20.97 25.23 -12.74
C LYS A 1113 -21.76 23.99 -12.32
N LEU A 1114 -21.07 22.92 -11.89
CA LEU A 1114 -21.70 21.71 -11.36
C LEU A 1114 -22.42 21.98 -10.04
N GLU A 1115 -21.86 22.81 -9.15
CA GLU A 1115 -22.53 23.25 -7.92
C GLU A 1115 -23.84 23.99 -8.23
N THR A 1116 -23.81 24.92 -9.17
CA THR A 1116 -25.01 25.65 -9.61
C THR A 1116 -26.07 24.68 -10.16
N GLU A 1117 -25.64 23.71 -10.97
CA GLU A 1117 -26.51 22.67 -11.51
C GLU A 1117 -27.08 21.77 -10.40
N MET A 1118 -26.25 21.37 -9.43
CA MET A 1118 -26.64 20.56 -8.28
C MET A 1118 -27.76 21.23 -7.47
N TYR A 1119 -27.60 22.51 -7.11
CA TYR A 1119 -28.64 23.25 -6.38
C TYR A 1119 -29.92 23.40 -7.21
N ARG A 1120 -29.80 23.60 -8.53
CA ARG A 1120 -30.96 23.63 -9.42
C ARG A 1120 -31.72 22.30 -9.41
N ARG A 1121 -31.02 21.17 -9.49
CA ARG A 1121 -31.60 19.81 -9.44
C ARG A 1121 -32.26 19.55 -8.07
N ALA A 1122 -31.62 19.97 -6.98
CA ALA A 1122 -32.19 19.86 -5.64
C ALA A 1122 -33.49 20.67 -5.50
N ARG A 1123 -33.54 21.91 -6.03
CA ARG A 1123 -34.76 22.74 -6.04
C ARG A 1123 -35.88 22.15 -6.90
N ASN A 1124 -35.54 21.43 -7.97
CA ASN A 1124 -36.48 20.73 -8.84
C ASN A 1124 -36.94 19.37 -8.29
N LEU A 1125 -36.56 19.01 -7.06
CA LEU A 1125 -36.86 17.72 -6.42
C LEU A 1125 -36.20 16.51 -7.12
N GLU A 1126 -35.17 16.74 -7.92
CA GLU A 1126 -34.37 15.71 -8.61
C GLU A 1126 -33.20 15.29 -7.71
N PHE A 1127 -33.51 14.75 -6.52
CA PHE A 1127 -32.55 14.53 -5.44
C PHE A 1127 -31.45 13.51 -5.77
N GLU A 1128 -31.75 12.49 -6.57
CA GLU A 1128 -30.75 11.51 -7.02
C GLU A 1128 -29.67 12.17 -7.90
N ASP A 1129 -30.07 13.15 -8.71
CA ASP A 1129 -29.17 13.90 -9.58
C ASP A 1129 -28.36 14.94 -8.85
N ALA A 1130 -28.99 15.62 -7.90
CA ALA A 1130 -28.27 16.50 -7.00
C ALA A 1130 -27.23 15.70 -6.20
N ALA A 1131 -27.59 14.54 -5.65
CA ALA A 1131 -26.66 13.70 -4.89
C ALA A 1131 -25.49 13.23 -5.75
N ARG A 1132 -25.74 12.81 -7.00
CA ARG A 1132 -24.65 12.40 -7.89
C ARG A 1132 -23.74 13.56 -8.30
N LEU A 1133 -24.31 14.75 -8.56
CA LEU A 1133 -23.52 15.96 -8.83
C LEU A 1133 -22.68 16.37 -7.62
N ARG A 1134 -23.21 16.24 -6.40
CA ARG A 1134 -22.45 16.45 -5.15
C ARG A 1134 -21.24 15.52 -5.09
N ASP A 1135 -21.45 14.23 -5.31
CA ASP A 1135 -20.39 13.23 -5.23
C ASP A 1135 -19.33 13.46 -6.34
N GLU A 1136 -19.73 13.97 -7.50
CA GLU A 1136 -18.82 14.41 -8.59
C GLU A 1136 -18.03 15.67 -8.21
N ILE A 1137 -18.68 16.67 -7.60
CA ILE A 1137 -18.04 17.88 -7.08
C ILE A 1137 -17.01 17.54 -5.99
N GLU A 1138 -17.34 16.62 -5.07
CA GLU A 1138 -16.44 16.17 -4.00
C GLU A 1138 -15.18 15.50 -4.58
N GLN A 1139 -15.34 14.67 -5.62
CA GLN A 1139 -14.22 14.07 -6.34
C GLN A 1139 -13.36 15.12 -7.06
N LEU A 1140 -13.97 16.12 -7.69
CA LEU A 1140 -13.26 17.22 -8.35
C LEU A 1140 -12.49 18.11 -7.36
N LYS A 1141 -13.09 18.43 -6.21
CA LYS A 1141 -12.42 19.17 -5.11
C LYS A 1141 -11.23 18.40 -4.55
N GLN A 1142 -11.35 17.07 -4.43
CA GLN A 1142 -10.22 16.25 -4.00
C GLN A 1142 -9.09 16.21 -5.05
N LEU A 1143 -9.44 16.21 -6.34
CA LEU A 1143 -8.50 16.30 -7.45
C LEU A 1143 -7.75 17.64 -7.44
N GLU A 1144 -8.48 18.74 -7.26
CA GLU A 1144 -7.94 20.11 -7.17
C GLU A 1144 -6.90 20.22 -6.05
N LEU A 1145 -7.17 19.58 -4.90
CA LEU A 1145 -6.28 19.54 -3.76
C LEU A 1145 -5.10 18.57 -3.91
N GLY A 1146 -5.00 17.87 -5.04
CA GLY A 1146 -3.94 16.90 -5.32
C GLY A 1146 -4.03 15.63 -4.47
N PHE A 1147 -5.19 15.35 -3.85
CA PHE A 1147 -5.41 14.09 -3.16
C PHE A 1147 -5.50 12.94 -4.18
N PRO A 1148 -4.93 11.76 -3.90
CA PRO A 1148 -5.28 10.58 -4.67
C PRO A 1148 -6.79 10.35 -4.53
N SER A 1149 -7.52 10.25 -5.64
CA SER A 1149 -8.99 10.07 -5.60
C SER A 1149 -9.34 8.98 -4.60
N PRO A 1150 -10.16 9.25 -3.57
CA PRO A 1150 -10.72 8.19 -2.77
C PRO A 1150 -11.54 7.34 -3.72
N VAL A 1151 -11.32 6.03 -3.63
CA VAL A 1151 -12.25 5.07 -4.22
C VAL A 1151 -13.56 5.29 -3.48
N THR A 1152 -14.50 5.98 -4.12
CA THR A 1152 -15.79 6.34 -3.56
C THR A 1152 -16.40 5.10 -2.92
N GLN A 1153 -16.60 5.15 -1.60
CA GLN A 1153 -17.38 4.16 -0.87
C GLN A 1153 -18.84 4.40 -1.24
N THR A 1154 -19.34 3.64 -2.22
CA THR A 1154 -20.76 3.32 -2.35
C THR A 1154 -21.03 1.93 -1.78
#